data_AF-H2NTD0-F1
#
_entry.id   AF-H2NTD0-F1
#
_cell.length_a   1.000
_cell.length_b   1.000
_cell.length_c   1.000
_cell.angle_alpha   90.00
_cell.angle_beta   90.00
_cell.angle_gamma   90.00
#
_symmetry.space_group_name_H-M   'P 1'
#
loop_
_entity.id
_entity.type
_entity.pdbx_description
1 polymer ?
#
loop_
_entity_poly.entity_id
_entity_poly.type
_entity_poly.pdbx_seq_one_letter_code
_entity_poly.pdbx_strand_id
1 'polypeptide(L)'
;MSLRIDGNTNFPECVVDAGKVILGTQQRQEMDPRLREKQNEIILRAVCALLNSGGGIIKAEIENKGYNYEHHGVGLDVPPIFRSHLDEMQQESHFLIFVKSWNTEAGVPLATLCSNLYHRQRTSTDVMDSQEALAFLKWRTQTPMNINVSNSLSPQAAQGSVQYEGNINASAAALFDRKRLQYLEKLNLPESTHVEFVMFSTDVSHCVKDRLPKCVSAFANTEGGYVFFGVHDETCQVIGCEKEKIDLTSLRASIDSCIKKLPVHHFCTQRPEIKYVLNFLEVHDKGALHGYVCAIKVEQFCCVVFAKVPSSWQVKDNCVRQLPTREWTAWMMKADPDLSRCPEMVLELSLSSATPRSKPVCIHKNLECLKEQQKRYFPVFSDRVVYTPESLYKELFSQHKGLRDLINTEMRPFSQGILIFSQSWAVDLGLQEKQGVICDALLISQNNTPILYTIFSKWDTGCKGYSMIVAYSLKQKLVNKGGYTGRLCITPLVCVLNSDRKAQSVYGSYLQIYPESYNFMTPQHMEALLQSLVIVLLGFKSLLSEELGSEVLNLLTNKQYELLSKNLRKTRELFVHGLPGSGKTILALRIMEKIRNVFHCEPANILYICENQPLKKLVSFSKKNICQPVTRKTFMKNNFEHIQHIIIDDAQNFRTEDGDWYGKAKFITQTARDGPGVLWIFLDYFQTNHLSCSGLPPPSDQYPREEINRVVRNAGPIANYLQQIMQEARQNPPPNLPPGSLVMLYEPKWAQGVPGNLEIIEDLNLEEILIYVANKCRFLLRNGYSPKDIAVLFTKASEVEKYKDRLLTAMKKRKMSQLDEESDLLLQIVDASDVLTNHIVLDSVCRFSGLERNIVFGINPGVAPPAGVYNLLLCLASRAKRHLYILKASV
;
A
#
# COMPACT_ATOMS: atom_id res chain seq x y z
N MET A 1 0.54 29.02 9.88
CA MET A 1 1.63 28.93 8.88
C MET A 1 1.82 27.47 8.54
N SER A 2 2.00 27.13 7.27
CA SER A 2 2.40 25.76 6.87
C SER A 2 3.86 25.54 7.27
N LEU A 3 4.11 24.55 8.12
CA LEU A 3 5.46 24.06 8.41
C LEU A 3 6.15 23.64 7.10
N ARG A 4 7.39 24.08 6.93
CA ARG A 4 8.20 23.79 5.74
C ARG A 4 9.23 22.71 6.05
N ILE A 5 9.57 21.94 5.02
CA ILE A 5 10.70 21.02 5.08
C ILE A 5 11.97 21.83 4.78
N ASP A 6 13.00 21.69 5.62
CA ASP A 6 14.31 22.30 5.42
C ASP A 6 15.00 21.61 4.24
N GLY A 7 15.09 22.32 3.11
CA GLY A 7 15.76 21.84 1.90
C GLY A 7 17.29 21.88 1.97
N ASN A 8 17.86 22.58 2.97
CA ASN A 8 19.30 22.79 3.14
C ASN A 8 19.81 22.09 4.41
N THR A 9 19.38 20.84 4.62
CA THR A 9 19.80 20.01 5.74
C THR A 9 21.06 19.19 5.43
N ASN A 10 21.89 18.98 6.45
CA ASN A 10 23.00 18.02 6.39
C ASN A 10 22.57 16.60 6.78
N PHE A 11 21.32 16.37 7.18
CA PHE A 11 20.79 15.04 7.52
C PHE A 11 20.05 14.41 6.32
N PRO A 12 20.29 13.12 6.00
CA PRO A 12 19.53 12.39 4.97
C PRO A 12 18.14 11.98 5.50
N GLU A 13 17.43 12.93 6.08
CA GLU A 13 16.15 12.75 6.77
C GLU A 13 15.15 13.80 6.32
N CYS A 14 13.87 13.54 6.57
CA CYS A 14 12.88 14.59 6.46
C CYS A 14 13.06 15.55 7.64
N VAL A 15 13.58 16.75 7.38
CA VAL A 15 13.80 17.77 8.41
C VAL A 15 12.69 18.81 8.37
N VAL A 16 11.89 18.89 9.43
CA VAL A 16 10.84 19.91 9.58
C VAL A 16 11.43 21.09 10.35
N ASP A 17 11.35 22.28 9.77
CA ASP A 17 11.77 23.52 10.43
C ASP A 17 10.62 24.07 11.28
N ALA A 18 10.82 24.11 12.59
CA ALA A 18 9.88 24.66 13.55
C ALA A 18 10.06 26.18 13.79
N GLY A 19 11.13 26.77 13.25
CA GLY A 19 11.52 28.16 13.47
C GLY A 19 12.04 28.40 14.89
N LYS A 20 11.82 29.61 15.41
CA LYS A 20 12.28 30.03 16.73
C LYS A 20 11.38 29.50 17.84
N VAL A 21 12.00 28.88 18.85
CA VAL A 21 11.31 28.27 19.98
C VAL A 21 12.04 28.62 21.29
N ILE A 22 11.27 28.97 22.31
CA ILE A 22 11.77 29.13 23.68
C ILE A 22 11.73 27.75 24.35
N LEU A 23 12.84 27.30 24.93
CA LEU A 23 12.97 26.00 25.58
C LEU A 23 13.29 26.15 27.09
N GLY A 24 13.03 25.09 27.85
CA GLY A 24 13.27 25.04 29.29
C GLY A 24 11.97 25.04 30.08
N THR A 25 11.92 24.23 31.14
CA THR A 25 10.69 24.02 31.93
C THR A 25 10.21 25.30 32.60
N GLN A 26 11.11 26.03 33.26
CA GLN A 26 10.79 27.29 33.95
C GLN A 26 10.52 28.42 32.95
N GLN A 27 11.39 28.59 31.96
CA GLN A 27 11.28 29.69 30.99
C GLN A 27 9.99 29.58 30.16
N ARG A 28 9.56 28.36 29.82
CA ARG A 28 8.28 28.14 29.15
C ARG A 28 7.07 28.33 30.08
N GLN A 29 7.20 28.10 31.38
CA GLN A 29 6.13 28.40 32.34
C GLN A 29 5.89 29.90 32.49
N GLU A 30 6.96 30.71 32.44
CA GLU A 30 6.93 32.17 32.54
C GLU A 30 6.52 32.88 31.24
N MET A 31 6.48 32.15 30.12
CA MET A 31 6.15 32.69 28.81
C MET A 31 4.66 33.04 28.67
N ASP A 32 4.34 34.00 27.77
CA ASP A 32 2.95 34.29 27.37
C ASP A 32 2.20 32.98 27.00
N PRO A 33 1.09 32.65 27.70
CA PRO A 33 0.35 31.41 27.47
C PRO A 33 -0.06 31.19 26.01
N ARG A 34 -0.44 32.26 25.29
CA ARG A 34 -0.86 32.15 23.88
C ARG A 34 0.31 31.81 22.97
N LEU A 35 1.48 32.41 23.20
CA LEU A 35 2.70 32.05 22.49
C LEU A 35 3.15 30.62 22.81
N ARG A 36 2.98 30.19 24.07
CA ARG A 36 3.33 28.84 24.53
C ARG A 36 2.53 27.76 23.83
N GLU A 37 1.21 27.94 23.80
CA GLU A 37 0.31 27.05 23.09
C GLU A 37 0.64 27.01 21.60
N LYS A 38 0.89 28.16 20.98
CA LYS A 38 1.23 28.25 19.55
C LYS A 38 2.54 27.52 19.21
N GLN A 39 3.61 27.74 19.98
CA GLN A 39 4.88 27.03 19.77
C GLN A 39 4.73 25.52 20.01
N ASN A 40 4.01 25.13 21.08
CA ASN A 40 3.78 23.72 21.38
C ASN A 40 2.99 23.03 20.27
N GLU A 41 1.96 23.70 19.75
CA GLU A 41 1.14 23.18 18.63
C GLU A 41 1.99 22.98 17.36
N ILE A 42 2.88 23.91 17.03
CA ILE A 42 3.78 23.78 15.87
C ILE A 42 4.64 22.52 15.99
N ILE A 43 5.26 22.30 17.16
CA ILE A 43 6.08 21.11 17.41
C ILE A 43 5.24 19.83 17.35
N LEU A 44 4.07 19.80 18.01
CA LEU A 44 3.20 18.63 18.00
C LEU A 44 2.69 18.26 16.60
N ARG A 45 2.38 19.26 15.76
CA ARG A 45 2.02 19.02 14.35
C ARG A 45 3.18 18.41 13.57
N ALA A 46 4.41 18.90 13.79
CA ALA A 46 5.61 18.34 13.17
C ALA A 46 5.89 16.91 13.64
N VAL A 47 5.80 16.64 14.95
CA VAL A 47 5.94 15.28 15.54
C VAL A 47 4.92 14.33 14.91
N CYS A 48 3.63 14.69 14.93
CA CYS A 48 2.56 13.88 14.35
C CYS A 48 2.79 13.61 12.86
N ALA A 49 3.24 14.62 12.10
CA ALA A 49 3.53 14.46 10.68
C ALA A 49 4.65 13.45 10.42
N LEU A 50 5.74 13.51 11.18
CA LEU A 50 6.88 12.61 11.04
C LEU A 50 6.55 11.18 11.50
N LEU A 51 5.81 11.02 12.59
CA LEU A 51 5.31 9.71 13.06
C LEU A 51 4.55 8.97 11.94
N ASN A 52 3.73 9.69 11.17
CA ASN A 52 2.92 9.14 10.08
C ASN A 52 3.63 9.06 8.72
N SER A 53 4.91 9.42 8.64
CA SER A 53 5.66 9.57 7.38
C SER A 53 7.04 8.91 7.41
N GLY A 54 7.23 7.91 8.26
CA GLY A 54 8.48 7.13 8.32
C GLY A 54 9.58 7.78 9.17
N GLY A 55 9.24 8.73 10.04
CA GLY A 55 10.16 9.42 10.93
C GLY A 55 11.01 10.51 10.25
N GLY A 56 11.71 11.29 11.05
CA GLY A 56 12.55 12.42 10.61
C GLY A 56 13.10 13.22 11.78
N ILE A 57 13.46 14.47 11.52
CA ILE A 57 14.04 15.37 12.52
C ILE A 57 13.23 16.67 12.54
N ILE A 58 12.97 17.21 13.71
CA ILE A 58 12.46 18.57 13.87
C ILE A 58 13.63 19.44 14.30
N LYS A 59 13.87 20.51 13.56
CA LYS A 59 14.91 21.49 13.84
C LYS A 59 14.25 22.77 14.36
N ALA A 60 14.66 23.21 15.54
CA ALA A 60 14.22 24.47 16.13
C ALA A 60 15.43 25.36 16.45
N GLU A 61 15.32 26.66 16.17
CA GLU A 61 16.29 27.66 16.59
C GLU A 61 15.96 28.09 18.03
N ILE A 62 16.95 28.01 18.93
CA ILE A 62 16.76 28.31 20.34
C ILE A 62 16.74 29.82 20.55
N GLU A 63 15.61 30.35 21.03
CA GLU A 63 15.42 31.80 21.16
C GLU A 63 15.96 32.36 22.49
N ASN A 64 15.79 31.62 23.59
CA ASN A 64 16.25 32.06 24.90
C ASN A 64 17.76 31.86 25.08
N LYS A 65 18.48 32.96 25.33
CA LYS A 65 19.92 32.97 25.55
C LYS A 65 20.30 32.16 26.79
N GLY A 66 21.46 31.49 26.73
CA GLY A 66 21.99 30.71 27.85
C GLY A 66 21.24 29.40 28.11
N TYR A 67 20.38 28.94 27.19
CA TYR A 67 19.74 27.64 27.31
C TYR A 67 20.75 26.49 27.34
N ASN A 68 20.58 25.60 28.32
CA ASN A 68 21.31 24.35 28.45
C ASN A 68 20.29 23.22 28.69
N TYR A 69 20.31 22.22 27.81
CA TYR A 69 19.37 21.10 27.83
C TYR A 69 19.39 20.29 29.13
N GLU A 70 20.59 19.98 29.65
CA GLU A 70 20.76 19.15 30.86
C GLU A 70 20.25 19.85 32.12
N HIS A 71 20.39 21.18 32.20
CA HIS A 71 20.00 21.96 33.38
C HIS A 71 18.57 22.49 33.33
N HIS A 72 18.07 22.86 32.15
CA HIS A 72 16.77 23.54 32.02
C HIS A 72 15.64 22.59 31.56
N GLY A 73 15.99 21.42 31.02
CA GLY A 73 15.04 20.50 30.38
C GLY A 73 14.38 21.11 29.14
N VAL A 74 13.29 20.51 28.68
CA VAL A 74 12.65 20.89 27.40
C VAL A 74 11.43 21.78 27.59
N GLY A 75 10.54 21.42 28.53
CA GLY A 75 9.32 22.18 28.83
C GLY A 75 8.24 22.11 27.73
N LEU A 76 8.32 21.15 26.80
CA LEU A 76 7.27 20.88 25.82
C LEU A 76 6.20 19.95 26.41
N ASP A 77 4.94 20.23 26.09
CA ASP A 77 3.82 19.39 26.49
C ASP A 77 3.53 18.38 25.37
N VAL A 78 4.13 17.18 25.52
CA VAL A 78 4.05 16.09 24.55
C VAL A 78 3.19 14.95 25.10
N PRO A 79 2.20 14.46 24.32
CA PRO A 79 1.38 13.30 24.69
C PRO A 79 2.24 12.11 25.12
N PRO A 80 1.91 11.42 26.22
CA PRO A 80 2.72 10.31 26.75
C PRO A 80 3.06 9.24 25.70
N ILE A 81 2.10 8.90 24.85
CA ILE A 81 2.25 7.88 23.80
C ILE A 81 3.26 8.28 22.71
N PHE A 82 3.56 9.57 22.55
CA PHE A 82 4.55 10.03 21.58
C PHE A 82 5.97 10.02 22.15
N ARG A 83 6.14 10.12 23.46
CA ARG A 83 7.47 10.28 24.10
C ARG A 83 8.42 9.11 23.81
N SER A 84 7.90 7.88 23.71
CA SER A 84 8.69 6.70 23.36
C SER A 84 9.27 6.71 21.94
N HIS A 85 8.82 7.63 21.09
CA HIS A 85 9.28 7.79 19.71
C HIS A 85 10.25 8.96 19.52
N LEU A 86 10.51 9.74 20.57
CA LEU A 86 11.34 10.94 20.50
C LEU A 86 12.72 10.66 21.10
N ASP A 87 13.74 11.29 20.55
CA ASP A 87 15.01 11.57 21.22
C ASP A 87 15.33 13.05 20.99
N GLU A 88 15.90 13.69 22.00
CA GLU A 88 16.08 15.14 22.03
C GLU A 88 17.57 15.45 22.22
N MET A 89 18.08 16.42 21.47
CA MET A 89 19.48 16.82 21.53
C MET A 89 19.64 18.30 21.25
N GLN A 90 20.48 18.97 22.04
CA GLN A 90 20.94 20.32 21.76
C GLN A 90 22.20 20.28 20.91
N GLN A 91 22.25 21.09 19.85
CA GLN A 91 23.42 21.28 19.00
C GLN A 91 23.63 22.79 18.74
N GLU A 92 24.61 23.38 19.43
CA GLU A 92 24.89 24.82 19.40
C GLU A 92 23.64 25.67 19.70
N SER A 93 23.22 26.52 18.76
CA SER A 93 22.01 27.36 18.83
C SER A 93 20.74 26.65 18.36
N HIS A 94 20.80 25.36 18.04
CA HIS A 94 19.66 24.58 17.57
C HIS A 94 19.29 23.47 18.56
N PHE A 95 18.01 23.14 18.56
CA PHE A 95 17.47 21.99 19.25
C PHE A 95 16.87 21.02 18.23
N LEU A 96 17.25 19.75 18.34
CA LEU A 96 16.87 18.70 17.41
C LEU A 96 15.99 17.68 18.14
N ILE A 97 14.83 17.38 17.56
CA ILE A 97 13.94 16.31 18.02
C ILE A 97 13.93 15.22 16.95
N PHE A 98 14.53 14.09 17.25
CA PHE A 98 14.55 12.91 16.38
C PHE A 98 13.28 12.12 16.59
N VAL A 99 12.50 11.96 15.52
CA VAL A 99 11.20 11.30 15.55
C VAL A 99 11.31 9.97 14.81
N LYS A 100 11.26 8.88 15.55
CA LYS A 100 11.10 7.53 15.00
C LYS A 100 9.71 7.39 14.35
N SER A 101 9.55 6.55 13.33
CA SER A 101 8.22 6.24 12.78
C SER A 101 7.25 5.70 13.83
N TRP A 102 5.95 5.93 13.63
CA TRP A 102 4.90 5.29 14.41
C TRP A 102 4.95 3.76 14.26
N ASN A 103 4.68 3.06 15.36
CA ASN A 103 4.57 1.61 15.41
C ASN A 103 3.11 1.23 15.64
N THR A 104 2.52 0.48 14.72
CA THR A 104 1.12 0.06 14.80
C THR A 104 0.85 -0.97 15.90
N GLU A 105 1.89 -1.58 16.48
CA GLU A 105 1.75 -2.53 17.61
C GLU A 105 1.13 -1.88 18.85
N ALA A 106 1.16 -0.54 18.93
CA ALA A 106 0.44 0.23 19.95
C ALA A 106 -1.11 0.12 19.84
N GLY A 107 -1.62 -0.65 18.87
CA GLY A 107 -3.04 -0.94 18.68
C GLY A 107 -3.78 0.07 17.79
N VAL A 108 -3.13 1.18 17.41
CA VAL A 108 -3.70 2.23 16.55
C VAL A 108 -2.87 2.38 15.27
N PRO A 109 -3.48 2.42 14.07
CA PRO A 109 -2.73 2.45 12.80
C PRO A 109 -1.92 3.73 12.50
N LEU A 110 -2.22 4.86 13.15
CA LEU A 110 -1.52 6.13 12.93
C LEU A 110 -1.60 7.05 14.15
N ALA A 111 -0.63 7.96 14.25
CA ALA A 111 -0.57 8.98 15.28
C ALA A 111 -1.63 10.08 15.01
N THR A 112 -2.40 10.42 16.05
CA THR A 112 -3.43 11.46 16.00
C THR A 112 -3.35 12.31 17.26
N LEU A 113 -3.30 13.64 17.12
CA LEU A 113 -3.29 14.57 18.26
C LEU A 113 -4.69 14.69 18.88
N CYS A 114 -5.72 14.72 18.02
CA CYS A 114 -7.12 14.77 18.44
C CYS A 114 -7.99 14.18 17.32
N SER A 115 -8.83 13.18 17.65
CA SER A 115 -9.72 12.56 16.68
C SER A 115 -10.81 13.52 16.20
N ASN A 116 -11.19 14.49 17.04
CA ASN A 116 -12.38 15.35 16.90
C ASN A 116 -13.69 14.55 16.77
N LEU A 117 -13.69 13.30 17.24
CA LEU A 117 -14.89 12.51 17.46
C LEU A 117 -15.29 12.65 18.91
N TYR A 118 -16.50 13.11 19.15
CA TYR A 118 -17.03 13.23 20.50
C TYR A 118 -18.08 12.16 20.75
N HIS A 119 -18.20 11.75 22.00
CA HIS A 119 -19.35 11.03 22.53
C HIS A 119 -19.83 11.71 23.79
N ARG A 120 -21.09 11.47 24.12
CA ARG A 120 -21.65 11.83 25.42
C ARG A 120 -21.80 10.57 26.27
N GLN A 121 -21.17 10.54 27.43
CA GLN A 121 -21.29 9.44 28.39
C GLN A 121 -21.77 10.01 29.71
N ARG A 122 -22.96 9.59 30.16
CA ARG A 122 -23.61 10.15 31.35
C ARG A 122 -23.71 11.67 31.22
N THR A 123 -23.02 12.44 32.06
CA THR A 123 -23.10 13.91 32.08
C THR A 123 -21.95 14.59 31.32
N SER A 124 -20.96 13.86 30.81
CA SER A 124 -19.77 14.45 30.16
C SER A 124 -19.77 14.29 28.64
N THR A 125 -19.28 15.33 27.96
CA THR A 125 -19.00 15.32 26.52
C THR A 125 -17.49 15.27 26.32
N ASP A 126 -17.01 14.10 25.95
CA ASP A 126 -15.57 13.82 25.85
C ASP A 126 -15.17 13.53 24.40
N VAL A 127 -13.93 13.90 24.06
CA VAL A 127 -13.35 13.51 22.78
C VAL A 127 -12.81 12.09 22.90
N MET A 128 -13.15 11.24 21.94
CA MET A 128 -12.59 9.90 21.83
C MET A 128 -11.10 10.01 21.60
N ASP A 129 -10.30 9.33 22.43
CA ASP A 129 -8.90 9.14 22.12
C ASP A 129 -8.72 8.27 20.86
N SER A 130 -7.49 8.02 20.44
CA SER A 130 -7.26 7.27 19.20
C SER A 130 -7.68 5.80 19.28
N GLN A 131 -7.62 5.18 20.46
CA GLN A 131 -8.04 3.80 20.67
C GLN A 131 -9.57 3.69 20.71
N GLU A 132 -10.22 4.57 21.46
CA GLU A 132 -11.68 4.68 21.53
C GLU A 132 -12.27 4.97 20.16
N ALA A 133 -11.68 5.91 19.42
CA ALA A 133 -12.11 6.25 18.06
C ALA A 133 -12.00 5.03 17.13
N LEU A 134 -10.90 4.27 17.20
CA LEU A 134 -10.74 3.06 16.39
C LEU A 134 -11.82 2.01 16.71
N ALA A 135 -12.09 1.77 17.99
CA ALA A 135 -13.12 0.83 18.43
C ALA A 135 -14.51 1.28 17.95
N PHE A 136 -14.82 2.56 18.09
CA PHE A 136 -16.07 3.15 17.62
C PHE A 136 -16.25 3.02 16.10
N LEU A 137 -15.22 3.30 15.31
CA LEU A 137 -15.28 3.16 13.84
C LEU A 137 -15.51 1.70 13.42
N LYS A 138 -14.83 0.74 14.08
CA LYS A 138 -15.06 -0.69 13.86
C LYS A 138 -16.49 -1.11 14.20
N TRP A 139 -16.99 -0.68 15.34
CA TRP A 139 -18.36 -0.95 15.78
C TRP A 139 -19.40 -0.40 14.80
N ARG A 140 -19.25 0.84 14.32
CA ARG A 140 -20.15 1.44 13.31
C ARG A 140 -20.15 0.74 11.96
N THR A 141 -19.11 -0.04 11.65
CA THR A 141 -19.00 -0.78 10.38
C THR A 141 -19.66 -2.16 10.45
N GLN A 142 -19.69 -2.79 11.63
CA GLN A 142 -20.17 -4.17 11.81
C GLN A 142 -21.68 -4.29 12.04
N THR A 143 -22.36 -3.20 12.37
CA THR A 143 -23.77 -3.22 12.75
C THR A 143 -24.67 -2.89 11.54
N PRO A 144 -25.28 -3.88 10.86
CA PRO A 144 -26.56 -3.62 10.20
C PRO A 144 -27.56 -3.27 11.31
N MET A 145 -28.40 -2.26 11.07
CA MET A 145 -29.19 -1.51 12.05
C MET A 145 -30.31 -2.31 12.77
N ASN A 146 -30.09 -3.59 13.11
CA ASN A 146 -31.08 -4.51 13.67
C ASN A 146 -30.52 -5.45 14.77
N ILE A 147 -29.53 -5.02 15.56
CA ILE A 147 -29.13 -5.77 16.76
C ILE A 147 -29.13 -4.81 17.96
N ASN A 148 -30.22 -4.85 18.73
CA ASN A 148 -30.24 -4.42 20.13
C ASN A 148 -29.37 -5.38 20.95
N VAL A 149 -28.07 -5.11 21.06
CA VAL A 149 -27.24 -5.75 22.07
C VAL A 149 -26.52 -4.65 22.85
N SER A 150 -27.06 -4.41 24.03
CA SER A 150 -26.39 -3.79 25.17
C SER A 150 -25.03 -4.46 25.39
N ASN A 151 -23.93 -3.72 25.24
CA ASN A 151 -22.66 -4.19 25.75
C ASN A 151 -22.68 -4.11 27.28
N SER A 152 -22.36 -5.24 27.88
CA SER A 152 -22.42 -5.55 29.29
C SER A 152 -21.43 -4.76 30.14
N LEU A 153 -21.96 -3.95 31.06
CA LEU A 153 -21.47 -3.88 32.43
C LEU A 153 -22.61 -4.41 33.32
N SER A 154 -22.38 -5.57 33.95
CA SER A 154 -23.17 -6.24 35.01
C SER A 154 -24.73 -6.34 34.87
N PRO A 155 -25.32 -7.55 34.82
CA PRO A 155 -26.76 -7.75 34.57
C PRO A 155 -27.74 -7.29 35.67
N GLN A 156 -27.28 -6.82 36.83
CA GLN A 156 -28.16 -6.58 37.99
C GLN A 156 -28.48 -5.09 38.25
N ALA A 157 -27.86 -4.15 37.53
CA ALA A 157 -28.13 -2.70 37.65
C ALA A 157 -28.78 -2.06 36.41
N ALA A 158 -29.01 -2.82 35.34
CA ALA A 158 -29.41 -2.31 34.03
C ALA A 158 -30.92 -1.99 33.90
N GLN A 159 -31.82 -2.62 34.66
CA GLN A 159 -33.26 -2.35 34.51
C GLN A 159 -33.70 -1.00 35.11
N GLY A 160 -33.07 -0.57 36.21
CA GLY A 160 -33.37 0.72 36.85
C GLY A 160 -32.80 1.92 36.10
N SER A 161 -31.66 1.76 35.42
CA SER A 161 -31.00 2.82 34.64
C SER A 161 -31.72 3.12 33.32
N VAL A 162 -32.22 2.10 32.62
CA VAL A 162 -32.95 2.25 31.35
C VAL A 162 -34.29 2.97 31.52
N GLN A 163 -35.04 2.69 32.59
CA GLN A 163 -36.28 3.42 32.89
C GLN A 163 -36.01 4.88 33.31
N TYR A 164 -34.92 5.13 34.04
CA TYR A 164 -34.52 6.47 34.48
C TYR A 164 -34.11 7.37 33.30
N GLU A 165 -33.29 6.87 32.36
CA GLU A 165 -32.89 7.62 31.16
C GLU A 165 -34.06 7.86 30.19
N GLY A 166 -34.99 6.90 30.04
CA GLY A 166 -36.21 7.08 29.25
C GLY A 166 -37.11 8.20 29.77
N ASN A 167 -37.27 8.30 31.10
CA ASN A 167 -38.04 9.36 31.74
C ASN A 167 -37.39 10.74 31.58
N ILE A 168 -36.05 10.81 31.60
CA ILE A 168 -35.29 12.05 31.37
C ILE A 168 -35.44 12.52 29.92
N ASN A 169 -35.36 11.62 28.95
CA ASN A 169 -35.53 11.97 27.53
C ASN A 169 -36.94 12.52 27.22
N ALA A 170 -37.98 11.91 27.81
CA ALA A 170 -39.36 12.43 27.70
C ALA A 170 -39.49 13.82 28.33
N SER A 171 -38.85 14.05 29.49
CA SER A 171 -38.83 15.34 30.17
C SER A 171 -38.07 16.40 29.37
N ALA A 172 -36.98 16.02 28.70
CA ALA A 172 -36.23 16.90 27.80
C ALA A 172 -37.03 17.28 26.55
N ALA A 173 -37.78 16.34 25.97
CA ALA A 173 -38.71 16.63 24.87
C ALA A 173 -39.82 17.60 25.30
N ALA A 174 -40.40 17.39 26.49
CA ALA A 174 -41.41 18.29 27.04
C ALA A 174 -40.85 19.71 27.29
N LEU A 175 -39.59 19.81 27.74
CA LEU A 175 -38.90 21.09 27.85
C LEU A 175 -38.65 21.73 26.48
N PHE A 176 -38.21 20.95 25.49
CA PHE A 176 -37.92 21.41 24.13
C PHE A 176 -39.13 22.03 23.41
N ASP A 177 -40.34 21.56 23.74
CA ASP A 177 -41.61 22.05 23.17
C ASP A 177 -42.22 23.24 23.94
N ARG A 178 -41.62 23.65 25.08
CA ARG A 178 -42.07 24.84 25.80
C ARG A 178 -41.84 26.11 24.97
N LYS A 179 -42.81 27.03 25.02
CA LYS A 179 -42.69 28.35 24.38
C LYS A 179 -42.07 29.41 25.28
N ARG A 180 -42.23 29.27 26.60
CA ARG A 180 -41.81 30.26 27.62
C ARG A 180 -41.15 29.57 28.82
N LEU A 181 -40.13 30.23 29.35
CA LEU A 181 -39.40 29.89 30.58
C LEU A 181 -39.30 31.14 31.48
N GLN A 182 -39.15 30.95 32.78
CA GLN A 182 -38.93 32.06 33.72
C GLN A 182 -37.43 32.24 34.03
N TYR A 183 -36.98 33.48 34.14
CA TYR A 183 -35.61 33.79 34.54
C TYR A 183 -35.34 33.25 35.97
N LEU A 184 -34.21 32.57 36.17
CA LEU A 184 -33.84 31.82 37.37
C LEU A 184 -34.77 30.63 37.72
N GLU A 185 -35.66 30.23 36.81
CA GLU A 185 -36.41 28.97 36.93
C GLU A 185 -35.42 27.80 37.04
N LYS A 186 -35.54 27.01 38.10
CA LYS A 186 -34.78 25.78 38.25
C LYS A 186 -35.51 24.67 37.50
N LEU A 187 -34.87 24.13 36.47
CA LEU A 187 -35.40 23.03 35.67
C LEU A 187 -35.31 21.73 36.48
N ASN A 188 -36.39 20.94 36.50
CA ASN A 188 -36.43 19.61 37.13
C ASN A 188 -35.83 18.54 36.21
N LEU A 189 -34.77 18.87 35.48
CA LEU A 189 -34.13 18.03 34.48
C LEU A 189 -32.61 18.16 34.69
N PRO A 190 -31.92 17.11 35.13
CA PRO A 190 -30.46 17.13 35.23
C PRO A 190 -29.82 16.89 33.86
N GLU A 191 -28.52 17.20 33.75
CA GLU A 191 -27.72 16.71 32.64
C GLU A 191 -27.67 15.17 32.64
N SER A 192 -27.61 14.60 31.44
CA SER A 192 -27.65 13.15 31.21
C SER A 192 -27.11 12.82 29.83
N THR A 193 -27.10 11.54 29.47
CA THR A 193 -26.66 11.06 28.16
C THR A 193 -27.40 11.72 26.99
N HIS A 194 -28.63 12.22 27.23
CA HIS A 194 -29.48 12.89 26.25
C HIS A 194 -29.65 14.40 26.47
N VAL A 195 -29.09 15.00 27.53
CA VAL A 195 -29.31 16.41 27.89
C VAL A 195 -28.00 17.07 28.28
N GLU A 196 -27.66 18.17 27.60
CA GLU A 196 -26.50 19.03 27.91
C GLU A 196 -26.94 20.49 28.08
N PHE A 197 -26.49 21.12 29.15
CA PHE A 197 -26.74 22.53 29.44
C PHE A 197 -25.46 23.32 29.21
N VAL A 198 -25.58 24.41 28.43
CA VAL A 198 -24.43 25.23 28.07
C VAL A 198 -24.77 26.69 28.33
N MET A 199 -23.96 27.39 29.11
CA MET A 199 -24.12 28.84 29.25
C MET A 199 -23.58 29.59 28.03
N PHE A 200 -24.23 30.70 27.69
CA PHE A 200 -23.67 31.64 26.72
C PHE A 200 -22.44 32.35 27.30
N SER A 201 -21.43 32.58 26.47
CA SER A 201 -20.38 33.55 26.78
C SER A 201 -20.82 34.96 26.35
N THR A 202 -19.98 35.97 26.60
CA THR A 202 -20.22 37.36 26.21
C THR A 202 -20.51 37.53 24.71
N ASP A 203 -19.90 36.68 23.86
CA ASP A 203 -20.20 36.59 22.43
C ASP A 203 -20.96 35.29 22.14
N VAL A 204 -22.27 35.42 21.97
CA VAL A 204 -23.18 34.30 21.72
C VAL A 204 -22.86 33.58 20.41
N SER A 205 -22.52 34.31 19.34
CA SER A 205 -22.22 33.71 18.04
C SER A 205 -20.94 32.87 18.12
N HIS A 206 -19.91 33.41 18.76
CA HIS A 206 -18.65 32.69 18.96
C HIS A 206 -18.83 31.47 19.89
N CYS A 207 -19.59 31.62 20.98
CA CYS A 207 -19.92 30.52 21.90
C CYS A 207 -20.54 29.33 21.17
N VAL A 208 -21.57 29.61 20.36
CA VAL A 208 -22.26 28.58 19.57
C VAL A 208 -21.31 27.96 18.54
N LYS A 209 -20.52 28.75 17.81
CA LYS A 209 -19.57 28.22 16.81
C LYS A 209 -18.48 27.32 17.42
N ASP A 210 -18.08 27.53 18.67
CA ASP A 210 -17.09 26.67 19.33
C ASP A 210 -17.69 25.43 19.99
N ARG A 211 -18.81 25.59 20.72
CA ARG A 211 -19.41 24.51 21.53
C ARG A 211 -20.31 23.60 20.71
N LEU A 212 -21.12 24.15 19.81
CA LEU A 212 -22.11 23.38 19.06
C LEU A 212 -21.52 22.21 18.27
N PRO A 213 -20.38 22.34 17.56
CA PRO A 213 -19.78 21.19 16.86
C PRO A 213 -19.48 19.99 17.76
N LYS A 214 -19.06 20.25 19.01
CA LYS A 214 -18.72 19.22 19.99
C LYS A 214 -19.98 18.49 20.44
N CYS A 215 -21.01 19.25 20.82
CA CYS A 215 -22.32 18.72 21.23
C CYS A 215 -22.98 17.90 20.11
N VAL A 216 -23.02 18.44 18.88
CA VAL A 216 -23.64 17.74 17.74
C VAL A 216 -22.88 16.47 17.40
N SER A 217 -21.55 16.49 17.38
CA SER A 217 -20.73 15.28 17.20
C SER A 217 -21.03 14.25 18.29
N ALA A 218 -21.08 14.67 19.56
CA ALA A 218 -21.34 13.81 20.70
C ALA A 218 -22.70 13.11 20.60
N PHE A 219 -23.78 13.86 20.45
CA PHE A 219 -25.14 13.32 20.36
C PHE A 219 -25.36 12.47 19.11
N ALA A 220 -24.85 12.91 17.95
CA ALA A 220 -24.98 12.16 16.71
C ALA A 220 -24.27 10.80 16.77
N ASN A 221 -23.11 10.74 17.43
CA ASN A 221 -22.32 9.52 17.57
C ASN A 221 -22.84 8.58 18.68
N THR A 222 -23.70 9.05 19.58
CA THR A 222 -24.35 8.25 20.62
C THR A 222 -25.82 7.98 20.28
N GLU A 223 -26.76 8.27 21.20
CA GLU A 223 -28.18 7.94 21.09
C GLU A 223 -29.05 9.15 20.70
N GLY A 224 -28.43 10.26 20.31
CA GLY A 224 -29.11 11.54 20.12
C GLY A 224 -29.45 12.22 21.45
N GLY A 225 -29.93 13.46 21.38
CA GLY A 225 -30.26 14.24 22.57
C GLY A 225 -30.53 15.71 22.29
N TYR A 226 -30.48 16.52 23.36
CA TYR A 226 -30.83 17.92 23.41
C TYR A 226 -29.70 18.73 24.05
N VAL A 227 -29.30 19.81 23.37
CA VAL A 227 -28.45 20.85 23.95
C VAL A 227 -29.28 22.12 24.18
N PHE A 228 -29.24 22.65 25.40
CA PHE A 228 -29.89 23.90 25.76
C PHE A 228 -28.84 24.97 26.07
N PHE A 229 -28.68 25.92 25.16
CA PHE A 229 -27.83 27.10 25.37
C PHE A 229 -28.59 28.18 26.14
N GLY A 230 -27.97 28.72 27.19
CA GLY A 230 -28.56 29.69 28.12
C GLY A 230 -29.09 29.07 29.42
N VAL A 231 -28.69 27.85 29.75
CA VAL A 231 -29.02 27.18 31.02
C VAL A 231 -27.72 26.93 31.77
N HIS A 232 -27.72 27.22 33.08
CA HIS A 232 -26.57 26.92 33.94
C HIS A 232 -26.54 25.42 34.23
N ASP A 233 -25.39 24.79 33.98
CA ASP A 233 -25.12 23.36 34.17
C ASP A 233 -25.33 22.91 35.63
N GLU A 234 -24.59 23.47 36.58
CA GLU A 234 -24.60 23.03 37.99
C GLU A 234 -25.92 23.32 38.73
N THR A 235 -26.52 24.49 38.49
CA THR A 235 -27.75 24.91 39.19
C THR A 235 -29.02 24.51 38.44
N CYS A 236 -28.90 24.10 37.17
CA CYS A 236 -30.01 23.85 36.23
C CYS A 236 -30.96 25.06 36.10
N GLN A 237 -30.45 26.28 36.29
CA GLN A 237 -31.25 27.51 36.21
C GLN A 237 -31.27 28.11 34.81
N VAL A 238 -32.44 28.61 34.40
CA VAL A 238 -32.62 29.34 33.14
C VAL A 238 -32.07 30.76 33.27
N ILE A 239 -31.10 31.09 32.43
CA ILE A 239 -30.48 32.43 32.36
C ILE A 239 -30.86 33.10 31.03
N GLY A 240 -30.70 32.37 29.93
CA GLY A 240 -30.87 32.86 28.58
C GLY A 240 -29.75 33.82 28.15
N CYS A 241 -30.09 34.70 27.22
CA CYS A 241 -29.24 35.75 26.68
C CYS A 241 -30.10 36.99 26.42
N GLU A 242 -29.56 38.19 26.67
CA GLU A 242 -30.31 39.43 26.54
C GLU A 242 -30.88 39.60 25.12
N LYS A 243 -32.17 39.96 25.04
CA LYS A 243 -32.88 40.12 23.76
C LYS A 243 -32.24 41.15 22.81
N GLU A 244 -31.56 42.17 23.34
CA GLU A 244 -30.92 43.20 22.51
C GLU A 244 -29.59 42.72 21.88
N LYS A 245 -28.98 41.67 22.43
CA LYS A 245 -27.66 41.17 22.00
C LYS A 245 -27.74 40.12 20.89
N ILE A 246 -28.94 39.71 20.46
CA ILE A 246 -29.12 38.60 19.50
C ILE A 246 -30.17 38.92 18.45
N ASP A 247 -29.79 38.72 17.20
CA ASP A 247 -30.73 38.52 16.10
C ASP A 247 -30.96 37.00 15.88
N LEU A 248 -32.20 36.56 16.08
CA LEU A 248 -32.57 35.14 15.98
C LEU A 248 -32.40 34.60 14.56
N THR A 249 -32.57 35.44 13.54
CA THR A 249 -32.46 35.02 12.14
C THR A 249 -31.02 34.71 11.78
N SER A 250 -30.08 35.60 12.12
CA SER A 250 -28.64 35.34 11.93
C SER A 250 -28.12 34.20 12.81
N LEU A 251 -28.60 34.06 14.05
CA LEU A 251 -28.22 32.95 14.92
C LEU A 251 -28.65 31.59 14.35
N ARG A 252 -29.90 31.49 13.87
CA ARG A 252 -30.40 30.30 13.16
C ARG A 252 -29.56 29.98 11.93
N ALA A 253 -29.30 30.96 11.07
CA ALA A 253 -28.46 30.77 9.90
C ALA A 253 -27.01 30.35 10.26
N SER A 254 -26.47 30.89 11.35
CA SER A 254 -25.14 30.52 11.86
C SER A 254 -25.11 29.09 12.40
N ILE A 255 -26.14 28.65 13.12
CA ILE A 255 -26.28 27.27 13.62
C ILE A 255 -26.39 26.31 12.44
N ASP A 256 -27.28 26.58 11.48
CA ASP A 256 -27.45 25.76 10.29
C ASP A 256 -26.15 25.65 9.49
N SER A 257 -25.46 26.78 9.28
CA SER A 257 -24.15 26.77 8.62
C SER A 257 -23.10 26.01 9.42
N CYS A 258 -23.16 26.02 10.75
CA CYS A 258 -22.20 25.33 11.60
C CYS A 258 -22.36 23.81 11.49
N ILE A 259 -23.60 23.32 11.58
CA ILE A 259 -23.91 21.89 11.51
C ILE A 259 -23.63 21.32 10.11
N LYS A 260 -24.02 22.04 9.05
CA LYS A 260 -23.76 21.61 7.66
C LYS A 260 -22.27 21.56 7.29
N LYS A 261 -21.41 22.26 8.03
CA LYS A 261 -19.95 22.25 7.83
C LYS A 261 -19.25 21.11 8.56
N LEU A 262 -19.95 20.36 9.42
CA LEU A 262 -19.35 19.27 10.17
C LEU A 262 -18.88 18.16 9.22
N PRO A 263 -17.64 17.67 9.36
CA PRO A 263 -17.19 16.56 8.55
C PRO A 263 -17.93 15.28 8.94
N VAL A 264 -18.45 14.58 7.93
CA VAL A 264 -19.16 13.31 8.10
C VAL A 264 -18.47 12.23 7.29
N HIS A 265 -18.35 11.03 7.87
CA HIS A 265 -17.91 9.84 7.16
C HIS A 265 -19.03 8.81 7.11
N HIS A 266 -19.32 8.30 5.92
CA HIS A 266 -20.36 7.31 5.69
C HIS A 266 -19.79 5.94 5.38
N PHE A 267 -20.23 4.95 6.15
CA PHE A 267 -20.09 3.54 5.80
C PHE A 267 -21.31 3.02 5.04
N CYS A 268 -22.47 3.68 5.18
CA CYS A 268 -23.71 3.32 4.49
C CYS A 268 -23.81 3.90 3.07
N THR A 269 -24.66 3.30 2.26
CA THR A 269 -24.98 3.77 0.89
C THR A 269 -25.93 4.96 0.86
N GLN A 270 -26.80 5.09 1.87
CA GLN A 270 -27.87 6.10 1.95
C GLN A 270 -27.33 7.54 2.09
N ARG A 271 -26.16 7.72 2.72
CA ARG A 271 -25.49 9.01 2.92
C ARG A 271 -26.41 10.16 3.41
N PRO A 272 -27.12 9.99 4.54
CA PRO A 272 -28.03 11.01 5.05
C PRO A 272 -27.28 12.23 5.61
N GLU A 273 -27.95 13.39 5.63
CA GLU A 273 -27.48 14.55 6.39
C GLU A 273 -27.76 14.40 7.88
N ILE A 274 -27.07 15.18 8.71
CA ILE A 274 -27.32 15.24 10.16
C ILE A 274 -28.71 15.84 10.39
N LYS A 275 -29.60 15.08 11.01
CA LYS A 275 -30.95 15.55 11.34
C LYS A 275 -30.94 16.26 12.69
N TYR A 276 -31.46 17.48 12.70
CA TYR A 276 -31.60 18.28 13.91
C TYR A 276 -32.82 19.19 13.84
N VAL A 277 -33.30 19.63 14.99
CA VAL A 277 -34.39 20.61 15.15
C VAL A 277 -33.93 21.72 16.08
N LEU A 278 -34.19 22.98 15.71
CA LEU A 278 -33.78 24.17 16.48
C LEU A 278 -35.00 24.99 16.90
N ASN A 279 -35.14 25.18 18.21
CA ASN A 279 -36.15 26.02 18.85
C ASN A 279 -35.51 27.16 19.66
N PHE A 280 -36.17 28.31 19.70
CA PHE A 280 -35.84 29.41 20.60
C PHE A 280 -36.95 29.54 21.63
N LEU A 281 -36.61 29.37 22.90
CA LEU A 281 -37.54 29.46 24.03
C LEU A 281 -37.44 30.85 24.65
N GLU A 282 -38.55 31.54 24.78
CA GLU A 282 -38.58 32.89 25.37
C GLU A 282 -38.34 32.81 26.88
N VAL A 283 -37.37 33.57 27.39
CA VAL A 283 -37.13 33.75 28.82
C VAL A 283 -37.78 35.05 29.27
N HIS A 284 -38.69 34.95 30.24
CA HIS A 284 -39.39 36.09 30.81
C HIS A 284 -38.90 36.36 32.23
N ASP A 285 -38.74 37.62 32.60
CA ASP A 285 -38.52 38.06 33.98
C ASP A 285 -39.67 38.99 34.39
N LYS A 286 -40.41 38.59 35.43
CA LYS A 286 -41.61 39.32 35.92
C LYS A 286 -42.62 39.68 34.82
N GLY A 287 -42.77 38.80 33.83
CA GLY A 287 -43.70 38.96 32.71
C GLY A 287 -43.18 39.80 31.53
N ALA A 288 -41.97 40.34 31.59
CA ALA A 288 -41.31 40.99 30.48
C ALA A 288 -40.35 40.03 29.77
N LEU A 289 -40.29 40.09 28.43
CA LEU A 289 -39.29 39.34 27.66
C LEU A 289 -37.89 39.82 28.06
N HIS A 290 -37.13 38.93 28.67
CA HIS A 290 -35.76 39.13 29.14
C HIS A 290 -34.75 38.66 28.07
N GLY A 291 -35.03 37.50 27.46
CA GLY A 291 -34.06 36.87 26.58
C GLY A 291 -34.53 35.58 25.92
N TYR A 292 -33.58 34.80 25.41
CA TYR A 292 -33.85 33.51 24.77
C TYR A 292 -32.95 32.37 25.28
N VAL A 293 -33.49 31.16 25.29
CA VAL A 293 -32.72 29.91 25.35
C VAL A 293 -32.73 29.29 23.95
N CYS A 294 -31.58 28.83 23.48
CA CYS A 294 -31.46 28.16 22.19
C CYS A 294 -31.39 26.65 22.43
N ALA A 295 -32.46 25.93 22.08
CA ALA A 295 -32.56 24.49 22.24
C ALA A 295 -32.39 23.79 20.89
N ILE A 296 -31.50 22.80 20.84
CA ILE A 296 -31.21 22.03 19.63
C ILE A 296 -31.36 20.54 19.95
N LYS A 297 -32.27 19.88 19.25
CA LYS A 297 -32.42 18.42 19.25
C LYS A 297 -31.58 17.83 18.12
N VAL A 298 -30.74 16.87 18.43
CA VAL A 298 -29.91 16.13 17.46
C VAL A 298 -30.35 14.68 17.47
N GLU A 299 -30.70 14.14 16.30
CA GLU A 299 -31.02 12.71 16.18
C GLU A 299 -29.75 11.86 16.11
N GLN A 300 -29.86 10.60 16.53
CA GLN A 300 -28.78 9.63 16.36
C GLN A 300 -28.44 9.49 14.88
N PHE A 301 -27.14 9.49 14.58
CA PHE A 301 -26.64 9.34 13.22
C PHE A 301 -26.24 7.90 12.92
N CYS A 302 -26.45 7.45 11.68
CA CYS A 302 -26.18 6.06 11.31
C CYS A 302 -24.68 5.74 11.17
N CYS A 303 -23.85 6.75 10.87
CA CYS A 303 -22.41 6.59 10.67
C CYS A 303 -21.60 7.42 11.67
N VAL A 304 -20.78 8.36 11.19
CA VAL A 304 -19.79 9.05 12.01
C VAL A 304 -19.81 10.55 11.73
N VAL A 305 -19.98 11.37 12.78
CA VAL A 305 -19.96 12.83 12.72
C VAL A 305 -18.78 13.37 13.52
N PHE A 306 -17.92 14.15 12.88
CA PHE A 306 -16.79 14.81 13.51
C PHE A 306 -17.15 16.25 13.85
N ALA A 307 -16.64 16.77 14.98
CA ALA A 307 -16.77 18.19 15.30
C ALA A 307 -15.94 19.07 14.36
N LYS A 308 -14.76 18.60 13.95
CA LYS A 308 -13.81 19.25 13.03
C LYS A 308 -13.02 18.16 12.29
N VAL A 309 -12.24 18.53 11.27
CA VAL A 309 -11.34 17.57 10.59
C VAL A 309 -10.35 17.00 11.64
N PRO A 310 -10.10 15.68 11.69
CA PRO A 310 -9.18 15.08 12.66
C PRO A 310 -7.82 15.78 12.68
N SER A 311 -7.31 16.08 13.88
CA SER A 311 -5.98 16.66 14.05
C SER A 311 -4.92 15.57 13.92
N SER A 312 -4.65 15.18 12.70
CA SER A 312 -3.60 14.23 12.33
C SER A 312 -2.91 14.73 11.06
N TRP A 313 -1.58 14.60 11.01
CA TRP A 313 -0.74 15.23 10.00
C TRP A 313 0.13 14.21 9.30
N GLN A 314 0.56 14.53 8.08
CA GLN A 314 1.55 13.79 7.32
C GLN A 314 2.46 14.74 6.56
N VAL A 315 3.65 14.24 6.18
CA VAL A 315 4.51 14.90 5.21
C VAL A 315 4.11 14.43 3.81
N LYS A 316 3.69 15.39 2.97
CA LYS A 316 3.29 15.16 1.58
C LYS A 316 3.67 16.37 0.74
N ASP A 317 4.30 16.12 -0.41
CA ASP A 317 4.76 17.16 -1.34
C ASP A 317 5.67 18.21 -0.67
N ASN A 318 6.65 17.74 0.11
CA ASN A 318 7.60 18.56 0.89
C ASN A 318 6.94 19.58 1.83
N CYS A 319 5.74 19.29 2.31
CA CYS A 319 4.99 20.11 3.26
C CYS A 319 4.32 19.23 4.31
N VAL A 320 4.13 19.80 5.50
CA VAL A 320 3.28 19.20 6.53
C VAL A 320 1.82 19.53 6.22
N ARG A 321 1.00 18.50 6.00
CA ARG A 321 -0.42 18.63 5.62
C ARG A 321 -1.31 17.83 6.55
N GLN A 322 -2.46 18.40 6.90
CA GLN A 322 -3.47 17.72 7.70
C GLN A 322 -4.10 16.61 6.86
N LEU A 323 -4.35 15.45 7.46
CA LEU A 323 -5.06 14.36 6.82
C LEU A 323 -6.56 14.74 6.67
N PRO A 324 -7.12 14.68 5.45
CA PRO A 324 -8.56 14.83 5.27
C PRO A 324 -9.31 13.72 6.01
N THR A 325 -10.52 14.01 6.51
CA THR A 325 -11.34 13.07 7.29
C THR A 325 -11.48 11.71 6.62
N ARG A 326 -11.73 11.68 5.30
CA ARG A 326 -11.84 10.42 4.53
C ARG A 326 -10.54 9.60 4.52
N GLU A 327 -9.39 10.25 4.34
CA GLU A 327 -8.09 9.56 4.34
C GLU A 327 -7.75 9.08 5.75
N TRP A 328 -8.00 9.89 6.78
CA TRP A 328 -7.79 9.52 8.18
C TRP A 328 -8.62 8.30 8.57
N THR A 329 -9.93 8.29 8.30
CA THR A 329 -10.79 7.13 8.59
C THR A 329 -10.35 5.89 7.81
N ALA A 330 -9.98 6.03 6.54
CA ALA A 330 -9.47 4.92 5.75
C ALA A 330 -8.16 4.35 6.31
N TRP A 331 -7.27 5.18 6.86
CA TRP A 331 -6.04 4.74 7.51
C TRP A 331 -6.29 4.07 8.85
N MET A 332 -7.17 4.64 9.69
CA MET A 332 -7.61 4.04 10.96
C MET A 332 -8.23 2.66 10.74
N MET A 333 -8.95 2.47 9.64
CA MET A 333 -9.67 1.23 9.34
C MET A 333 -8.88 0.24 8.47
N LYS A 334 -7.58 0.50 8.21
CA LYS A 334 -6.73 -0.47 7.50
C LYS A 334 -6.64 -1.76 8.33
N ALA A 335 -6.85 -2.88 7.65
CA ALA A 335 -6.72 -4.21 8.21
C ALA A 335 -5.92 -5.10 7.27
N ASP A 336 -5.32 -6.15 7.83
CA ASP A 336 -4.68 -7.18 7.03
C ASP A 336 -5.67 -7.83 6.06
N PRO A 337 -5.18 -8.33 4.91
CA PRO A 337 -6.02 -8.98 3.93
C PRO A 337 -6.63 -10.25 4.51
N ASP A 338 -7.91 -10.48 4.22
CA ASP A 338 -8.54 -11.76 4.54
C ASP A 338 -8.01 -12.85 3.60
N LEU A 339 -7.13 -13.70 4.13
CA LEU A 339 -6.53 -14.81 3.39
C LEU A 339 -7.43 -16.06 3.34
N SER A 340 -8.66 -16.03 3.86
CA SER A 340 -9.62 -17.14 3.76
C SER A 340 -9.80 -17.64 2.33
N ARG A 341 -9.73 -16.73 1.35
CA ARG A 341 -9.83 -17.02 -0.09
C ARG A 341 -8.53 -17.54 -0.71
N CYS A 342 -7.38 -17.36 -0.05
CA CYS A 342 -6.07 -17.79 -0.54
C CYS A 342 -5.31 -18.55 0.58
N PRO A 343 -5.82 -19.73 1.02
CA PRO A 343 -5.23 -20.47 2.14
C PRO A 343 -3.78 -20.93 1.89
N GLU A 344 -3.31 -20.91 0.65
CA GLU A 344 -1.94 -21.17 0.25
C GLU A 344 -0.95 -20.04 0.52
N MET A 345 -1.45 -18.84 0.85
CA MET A 345 -0.64 -17.69 1.20
C MET A 345 -0.46 -17.57 2.72
N VAL A 346 0.68 -17.06 3.15
CA VAL A 346 1.02 -16.72 4.53
C VAL A 346 1.34 -15.24 4.60
N LEU A 347 0.86 -14.57 5.65
CA LEU A 347 1.20 -13.20 5.97
C LEU A 347 2.56 -13.18 6.69
N GLU A 348 3.59 -12.62 6.05
CA GLU A 348 4.94 -12.47 6.61
C GLU A 348 5.14 -11.09 7.27
N LEU A 349 4.52 -10.05 6.70
CA LEU A 349 4.46 -8.72 7.31
C LEU A 349 3.00 -8.34 7.49
N SER A 350 2.58 -8.20 8.75
CA SER A 350 1.26 -7.72 9.14
C SER A 350 1.24 -6.20 9.25
N LEU A 351 0.11 -5.59 8.92
CA LEU A 351 -0.15 -4.17 9.18
C LEU A 351 -0.27 -3.84 10.67
N SER A 352 -0.49 -4.83 11.53
CA SER A 352 -0.53 -4.64 12.99
C SER A 352 0.86 -4.47 13.59
N SER A 353 1.91 -4.99 12.95
CA SER A 353 3.30 -4.93 13.42
C SER A 353 4.25 -4.14 12.51
N ALA A 354 3.74 -3.12 11.83
CA ALA A 354 4.48 -2.35 10.85
C ALA A 354 4.32 -0.84 11.07
N THR A 355 4.49 -0.05 9.99
CA THR A 355 4.34 1.41 10.03
C THR A 355 3.09 1.85 9.28
N PRO A 356 2.57 3.08 9.48
CA PRO A 356 1.28 3.52 8.91
C PRO A 356 1.18 3.43 7.37
N ARG A 357 2.32 3.50 6.68
CA ARG A 357 2.43 3.45 5.21
C ARG A 357 2.77 2.06 4.66
N SER A 358 3.05 1.10 5.53
CA SER A 358 3.37 -0.26 5.15
C SER A 358 2.22 -0.96 4.44
N LYS A 359 2.59 -1.99 3.69
CA LYS A 359 1.68 -2.87 2.98
C LYS A 359 1.90 -4.28 3.50
N PRO A 360 0.84 -5.09 3.64
CA PRO A 360 0.98 -6.48 4.01
C PRO A 360 1.85 -7.21 2.98
N VAL A 361 2.72 -8.08 3.46
CA VAL A 361 3.55 -8.95 2.60
C VAL A 361 3.04 -10.37 2.76
N CYS A 362 2.60 -10.95 1.66
CA CYS A 362 2.16 -12.33 1.61
C CYS A 362 3.09 -13.14 0.72
N ILE A 363 3.50 -14.31 1.21
CA ILE A 363 4.27 -15.29 0.43
C ILE A 363 3.50 -16.59 0.34
N HIS A 364 3.82 -17.38 -0.67
CA HIS A 364 3.26 -18.72 -0.81
C HIS A 364 3.88 -19.67 0.24
N LYS A 365 3.08 -20.54 0.89
CA LYS A 365 3.53 -21.47 1.96
C LYS A 365 4.77 -22.30 1.61
N ASN A 366 4.89 -22.70 0.36
CA ASN A 366 6.02 -23.48 -0.16
C ASN A 366 7.22 -22.64 -0.63
N LEU A 367 7.23 -21.33 -0.41
CA LEU A 367 8.40 -20.47 -0.61
C LEU A 367 9.20 -20.37 0.68
N GLU A 368 10.50 -20.08 0.53
CA GLU A 368 11.36 -19.76 1.67
C GLU A 368 10.74 -18.57 2.41
N CYS A 369 10.59 -18.67 3.74
CA CYS A 369 10.02 -17.59 4.53
C CYS A 369 10.95 -16.37 4.56
N LEU A 370 10.46 -15.22 5.03
CA LEU A 370 11.23 -13.97 5.01
C LEU A 370 12.57 -14.10 5.77
N LYS A 371 12.55 -14.82 6.90
CA LYS A 371 13.75 -15.07 7.73
C LYS A 371 14.77 -15.95 7.01
N GLU A 372 14.32 -16.96 6.28
CA GLU A 372 15.19 -17.85 5.49
C GLU A 372 15.83 -17.09 4.32
N GLN A 373 15.05 -16.28 3.61
CA GLN A 373 15.55 -15.43 2.54
C GLN A 373 16.58 -14.41 3.06
N GLN A 374 16.31 -13.78 4.21
CA GLN A 374 17.28 -12.88 4.85
C GLN A 374 18.59 -13.61 5.18
N LYS A 375 18.54 -14.80 5.79
CA LYS A 375 19.76 -15.59 6.08
C LYS A 375 20.52 -15.99 4.83
N ARG A 376 19.81 -16.26 3.72
CA ARG A 376 20.42 -16.63 2.44
C ARG A 376 21.16 -15.48 1.78
N TYR A 377 20.55 -14.30 1.72
CA TYR A 377 21.11 -13.14 1.00
C TYR A 377 22.00 -12.26 1.88
N PHE A 378 21.65 -12.14 3.16
CA PHE A 378 22.24 -11.23 4.12
C PHE A 378 22.50 -11.91 5.47
N PRO A 379 23.33 -12.97 5.51
CA PRO A 379 23.64 -13.65 6.76
C PRO A 379 24.37 -12.72 7.74
N VAL A 380 24.01 -12.79 9.02
CA VAL A 380 24.68 -12.09 10.11
C VAL A 380 25.49 -13.12 10.90
N PHE A 381 26.82 -12.98 10.91
CA PHE A 381 27.70 -13.77 11.77
C PHE A 381 28.25 -12.92 12.90
N SER A 382 28.61 -13.55 14.02
CA SER A 382 29.09 -12.87 15.22
C SER A 382 30.59 -12.58 15.24
N ASP A 383 31.36 -13.17 14.32
CA ASP A 383 32.82 -13.21 14.38
C ASP A 383 33.50 -12.40 13.26
N ARG A 384 32.75 -11.88 12.28
CA ARG A 384 33.32 -11.19 11.12
C ARG A 384 32.33 -10.27 10.40
N VAL A 385 32.86 -9.39 9.56
CA VAL A 385 32.09 -8.62 8.58
C VAL A 385 31.93 -9.43 7.28
N VAL A 386 30.70 -9.68 6.83
CA VAL A 386 30.39 -10.44 5.61
C VAL A 386 30.23 -9.51 4.41
N TYR A 387 30.81 -9.86 3.26
CA TYR A 387 30.71 -9.04 2.04
C TYR A 387 29.77 -9.76 1.05
N THR A 388 28.74 -9.06 0.56
CA THR A 388 27.74 -9.62 -0.36
C THR A 388 27.28 -8.57 -1.38
N PRO A 389 26.85 -8.94 -2.60
CA PRO A 389 26.99 -10.25 -3.24
C PRO A 389 28.44 -10.54 -3.63
N GLU A 390 28.85 -11.81 -3.51
CA GLU A 390 30.23 -12.23 -3.77
C GLU A 390 30.69 -11.99 -5.21
N SER A 391 29.84 -12.29 -6.17
CA SER A 391 30.12 -12.06 -7.59
C SER A 391 30.40 -10.58 -7.88
N LEU A 392 29.62 -9.68 -7.27
CA LEU A 392 29.71 -8.25 -7.53
C LEU A 392 30.96 -7.61 -6.91
N TYR A 393 31.25 -7.83 -5.63
CA TYR A 393 32.41 -7.17 -5.03
C TYR A 393 33.73 -7.68 -5.62
N LYS A 394 33.81 -8.98 -5.98
CA LYS A 394 34.98 -9.54 -6.66
C LYS A 394 35.19 -8.92 -8.04
N GLU A 395 34.10 -8.73 -8.78
CA GLU A 395 34.11 -8.02 -10.07
C GLU A 395 34.55 -6.56 -9.90
N LEU A 396 33.99 -5.84 -8.94
CA LEU A 396 34.35 -4.44 -8.69
C LEU A 396 35.84 -4.31 -8.30
N PHE A 397 36.36 -5.20 -7.45
CA PHE A 397 37.76 -5.20 -7.05
C PHE A 397 38.72 -5.54 -8.20
N SER A 398 38.29 -6.34 -9.18
CA SER A 398 39.12 -6.63 -10.35
C SER A 398 39.10 -5.50 -11.37
N GLN A 399 37.98 -4.78 -11.49
CA GLN A 399 37.82 -3.67 -12.42
C GLN A 399 38.47 -2.36 -11.94
N HIS A 400 38.49 -2.11 -10.63
CA HIS A 400 38.92 -0.83 -10.07
C HIS A 400 40.13 -0.98 -9.13
N LYS A 401 41.32 -0.63 -9.64
CA LYS A 401 42.56 -0.62 -8.84
C LYS A 401 42.44 0.33 -7.63
N GLY A 402 42.87 -0.13 -6.46
CA GLY A 402 42.81 0.62 -5.20
C GLY A 402 41.50 0.47 -4.43
N LEU A 403 40.43 -0.06 -5.03
CA LEU A 403 39.12 -0.18 -4.37
C LEU A 403 39.16 -1.15 -3.19
N ARG A 404 39.86 -2.29 -3.36
CA ARG A 404 40.06 -3.27 -2.30
C ARG A 404 40.76 -2.65 -1.09
N ASP A 405 41.82 -1.88 -1.32
CA ASP A 405 42.61 -1.28 -0.24
C ASP A 405 41.83 -0.19 0.48
N LEU A 406 41.03 0.58 -0.26
CA LEU A 406 40.09 1.56 0.31
C LEU A 406 39.08 0.86 1.23
N ILE A 407 38.34 -0.13 0.72
CA ILE A 407 37.34 -0.87 1.53
C ILE A 407 37.99 -1.54 2.73
N ASN A 408 39.13 -2.21 2.55
CA ASN A 408 39.85 -2.83 3.65
C ASN A 408 40.25 -1.82 4.72
N THR A 409 40.61 -0.60 4.35
CA THR A 409 40.96 0.48 5.28
C THR A 409 39.72 0.95 6.05
N GLU A 410 38.63 1.24 5.34
CA GLU A 410 37.37 1.68 5.95
C GLU A 410 36.76 0.61 6.87
N MET A 411 36.97 -0.68 6.57
CA MET A 411 36.40 -1.78 7.35
C MET A 411 37.23 -2.16 8.60
N ARG A 412 38.47 -1.66 8.76
CA ARG A 412 39.33 -1.96 9.93
C ARG A 412 38.67 -1.73 11.30
N PRO A 413 37.85 -0.68 11.51
CA PRO A 413 37.23 -0.42 12.81
C PRO A 413 36.13 -1.41 13.19
N PHE A 414 35.66 -2.24 12.25
CA PHE A 414 34.47 -3.07 12.43
C PHE A 414 34.84 -4.55 12.56
N SER A 415 34.50 -5.14 13.70
CA SER A 415 34.70 -6.57 13.96
C SER A 415 33.55 -7.44 13.48
N GLN A 416 32.31 -6.93 13.52
CA GLN A 416 31.09 -7.68 13.23
C GLN A 416 30.11 -6.88 12.38
N GLY A 417 29.57 -7.50 11.32
CA GLY A 417 28.59 -6.84 10.47
C GLY A 417 28.38 -7.48 9.10
N ILE A 418 27.74 -6.74 8.22
CA ILE A 418 27.58 -7.07 6.80
C ILE A 418 27.76 -5.82 5.94
N LEU A 419 28.55 -5.96 4.88
CA LEU A 419 28.76 -4.95 3.86
C LEU A 419 28.10 -5.40 2.55
N ILE A 420 27.05 -4.68 2.14
CA ILE A 420 26.19 -5.02 1.00
C ILE A 420 26.50 -4.09 -0.17
N PHE A 421 27.18 -4.63 -1.18
CA PHE A 421 27.53 -3.96 -2.42
C PHE A 421 26.35 -3.90 -3.39
N SER A 422 26.20 -2.75 -4.04
CA SER A 422 25.39 -2.55 -5.24
C SER A 422 26.19 -1.76 -6.27
N GLN A 423 25.91 -1.96 -7.56
CA GLN A 423 26.43 -1.08 -8.61
C GLN A 423 25.88 0.33 -8.45
N SER A 424 24.61 0.43 -8.09
CA SER A 424 23.97 1.69 -7.74
C SER A 424 22.77 1.39 -6.86
N TRP A 425 22.89 1.75 -5.58
CA TRP A 425 21.75 1.65 -4.65
C TRP A 425 20.60 2.55 -5.12
N ALA A 426 20.88 3.64 -5.85
CA ALA A 426 19.84 4.46 -6.48
C ALA A 426 18.94 3.63 -7.42
N VAL A 427 19.53 2.84 -8.33
CA VAL A 427 18.80 2.00 -9.29
C VAL A 427 17.97 0.94 -8.58
N ASP A 428 18.54 0.25 -7.60
CA ASP A 428 17.84 -0.78 -6.81
C ASP A 428 16.67 -0.17 -6.00
N LEU A 429 16.79 1.11 -5.63
CA LEU A 429 15.75 1.91 -5.00
C LEU A 429 14.85 2.62 -6.02
N GLY A 430 14.91 2.27 -7.30
CA GLY A 430 14.00 2.80 -8.32
C GLY A 430 14.27 4.25 -8.73
N LEU A 431 15.41 4.82 -8.34
CA LEU A 431 15.89 6.13 -8.76
C LEU A 431 16.80 6.00 -9.99
N GLN A 432 17.09 7.11 -10.66
CA GLN A 432 18.04 7.13 -11.76
C GLN A 432 19.48 6.91 -11.25
N GLU A 433 20.28 6.20 -12.05
CA GLU A 433 21.70 6.03 -11.81
C GLU A 433 22.42 7.40 -11.80
N LYS A 434 23.59 7.51 -11.16
CA LYS A 434 24.44 8.70 -11.30
C LYS A 434 25.74 8.34 -12.00
N GLN A 435 26.05 9.06 -13.08
CA GLN A 435 27.35 8.93 -13.74
C GLN A 435 28.49 9.29 -12.79
N GLY A 436 29.59 8.54 -12.87
CA GLY A 436 30.78 8.76 -12.05
C GLY A 436 30.81 7.98 -10.73
N VAL A 437 29.68 7.42 -10.28
CA VAL A 437 29.63 6.44 -9.19
C VAL A 437 30.21 5.11 -9.68
N ILE A 438 31.16 4.55 -8.94
CA ILE A 438 31.74 3.23 -9.20
C ILE A 438 30.84 2.15 -8.60
N CYS A 439 30.51 2.30 -7.31
CA CYS A 439 29.59 1.45 -6.60
C CYS A 439 29.12 2.14 -5.31
N ASP A 440 28.04 1.60 -4.75
CA ASP A 440 27.57 1.94 -3.42
C ASP A 440 27.65 0.69 -2.52
N ALA A 441 27.99 0.85 -1.24
CA ALA A 441 28.08 -0.23 -0.27
C ALA A 441 27.42 0.15 1.06
N LEU A 442 26.43 -0.62 1.49
CA LEU A 442 25.72 -0.42 2.75
C LEU A 442 26.34 -1.30 3.85
N LEU A 443 26.92 -0.68 4.87
CA LEU A 443 27.41 -1.35 6.06
C LEU A 443 26.33 -1.35 7.14
N ILE A 444 26.04 -2.54 7.68
CA ILE A 444 25.23 -2.73 8.88
C ILE A 444 26.12 -3.49 9.87
N SER A 445 26.48 -2.84 10.97
CA SER A 445 27.37 -3.40 11.99
C SER A 445 26.80 -3.21 13.40
N GLN A 446 27.26 -4.01 14.34
CA GLN A 446 26.86 -3.87 15.74
C GLN A 446 27.46 -2.60 16.35
N ASN A 447 26.77 -2.01 17.33
CA ASN A 447 27.12 -0.80 18.08
C ASN A 447 27.37 0.43 17.20
N ASN A 448 26.76 0.46 16.02
CA ASN A 448 26.84 1.60 15.12
C ASN A 448 25.51 1.81 14.39
N THR A 449 25.36 2.97 13.78
CA THR A 449 24.31 3.25 12.81
C THR A 449 24.66 2.63 11.45
N PRO A 450 23.68 2.30 10.60
CA PRO A 450 23.96 1.93 9.21
C PRO A 450 24.72 3.01 8.46
N ILE A 451 25.73 2.62 7.69
CA ILE A 451 26.59 3.54 6.94
C ILE A 451 26.49 3.21 5.44
N LEU A 452 26.16 4.20 4.61
CA LEU A 452 26.16 4.07 3.16
C LEU A 452 27.44 4.69 2.60
N TYR A 453 28.35 3.84 2.14
CA TYR A 453 29.52 4.27 1.38
C TYR A 453 29.13 4.45 -0.09
N THR A 454 29.37 5.64 -0.64
CA THR A 454 29.28 5.89 -2.07
C THR A 454 30.69 6.16 -2.61
N ILE A 455 31.15 5.30 -3.53
CA ILE A 455 32.49 5.39 -4.09
C ILE A 455 32.41 6.05 -5.46
N PHE A 456 33.09 7.17 -5.64
CA PHE A 456 33.18 7.89 -6.91
C PHE A 456 34.54 7.69 -7.58
N SER A 457 34.52 7.73 -8.91
CA SER A 457 35.72 7.78 -9.74
C SER A 457 36.41 9.14 -9.68
N LYS A 458 35.64 10.23 -9.57
CA LYS A 458 36.11 11.61 -9.45
C LYS A 458 35.13 12.40 -8.58
N TRP A 459 35.62 13.42 -7.89
CA TRP A 459 34.77 14.32 -7.12
C TRP A 459 34.02 15.31 -8.01
N ASP A 460 32.73 15.51 -7.73
CA ASP A 460 31.90 16.59 -8.28
C ASP A 460 31.04 17.23 -7.16
N THR A 461 30.50 18.43 -7.41
CA THR A 461 29.67 19.16 -6.44
C THR A 461 28.36 18.45 -6.10
N GLY A 462 27.88 17.55 -6.97
CA GLY A 462 26.69 16.75 -6.75
C GLY A 462 26.94 15.42 -6.02
N CYS A 463 28.19 15.05 -5.68
CA CYS A 463 28.51 13.78 -5.02
C CYS A 463 27.80 13.66 -3.67
N LYS A 464 27.87 14.72 -2.86
CA LYS A 464 27.15 14.81 -1.58
C LYS A 464 25.64 14.69 -1.78
N GLY A 465 25.08 15.45 -2.73
CA GLY A 465 23.64 15.42 -3.03
C GLY A 465 23.13 14.03 -3.40
N TYR A 466 23.87 13.29 -4.23
CA TYR A 466 23.53 11.91 -4.58
C TYR A 466 23.50 11.00 -3.35
N SER A 467 24.58 10.95 -2.57
CA SER A 467 24.67 10.05 -1.42
C SER A 467 23.57 10.33 -0.38
N MET A 468 23.25 11.62 -0.17
CA MET A 468 22.14 12.05 0.68
C MET A 468 20.78 11.57 0.17
N ILE A 469 20.50 11.71 -1.13
CA ILE A 469 19.25 11.25 -1.75
C ILE A 469 19.11 9.72 -1.63
N VAL A 470 20.19 8.98 -1.86
CA VAL A 470 20.18 7.52 -1.77
C VAL A 470 19.98 7.07 -0.33
N ALA A 471 20.71 7.63 0.64
CA ALA A 471 20.54 7.33 2.07
C ALA A 471 19.12 7.63 2.56
N TYR A 472 18.58 8.82 2.23
CA TYR A 472 17.20 9.19 2.55
C TYR A 472 16.20 8.20 1.94
N SER A 473 16.35 7.89 0.66
CA SER A 473 15.43 7.00 -0.06
C SER A 473 15.48 5.57 0.47
N LEU A 474 16.67 5.08 0.82
CA LEU A 474 16.88 3.77 1.41
C LEU A 474 16.18 3.69 2.77
N LYS A 475 16.39 4.68 3.65
CA LYS A 475 15.72 4.77 4.96
C LYS A 475 14.20 4.80 4.80
N GLN A 476 13.69 5.66 3.93
CA GLN A 476 12.25 5.78 3.69
C GLN A 476 11.64 4.49 3.15
N LYS A 477 12.34 3.74 2.28
CA LYS A 477 11.85 2.44 1.79
C LYS A 477 11.91 1.35 2.86
N LEU A 478 12.98 1.29 3.65
CA LEU A 478 13.09 0.31 4.74
C LEU A 478 11.95 0.45 5.75
N VAL A 479 11.61 1.69 6.12
CA VAL A 479 10.52 1.97 7.05
C VAL A 479 9.16 1.79 6.37
N ASN A 480 8.87 2.52 5.29
CA ASN A 480 7.51 2.57 4.73
C ASN A 480 7.17 1.34 3.89
N LYS A 481 8.10 0.77 3.12
CA LYS A 481 7.85 -0.43 2.30
C LYS A 481 8.25 -1.71 3.02
N GLY A 482 9.43 -1.71 3.66
CA GLY A 482 9.97 -2.85 4.39
C GLY A 482 9.30 -3.10 5.73
N GLY A 483 8.62 -2.10 6.30
CA GLY A 483 7.91 -2.23 7.58
C GLY A 483 8.81 -2.16 8.80
N TYR A 484 10.05 -1.65 8.66
CA TYR A 484 10.95 -1.55 9.81
C TYR A 484 10.41 -0.57 10.85
N THR A 485 10.14 -1.07 12.05
CA THR A 485 9.57 -0.29 13.16
C THR A 485 10.61 0.16 14.17
N GLY A 486 11.92 -0.06 13.97
CA GLY A 486 13.00 0.38 14.88
C GLY A 486 13.43 1.83 14.67
N ARG A 487 14.31 2.36 15.55
CA ARG A 487 15.01 3.64 15.30
C ARG A 487 16.00 3.40 14.17
N LEU A 488 15.97 4.24 13.12
CA LEU A 488 16.76 4.04 11.92
C LEU A 488 17.20 5.37 11.33
N CYS A 489 18.51 5.50 11.16
CA CYS A 489 19.15 6.48 10.29
C CYS A 489 20.10 5.76 9.34
N ILE A 490 20.58 6.45 8.30
CA ILE A 490 21.59 5.94 7.38
C ILE A 490 22.61 7.05 7.17
N THR A 491 23.82 6.85 7.67
CA THR A 491 24.90 7.84 7.60
C THR A 491 25.58 7.75 6.22
N PRO A 492 25.51 8.79 5.38
CA PRO A 492 26.12 8.76 4.06
C PRO A 492 27.60 9.15 4.15
N LEU A 493 28.47 8.31 3.63
CA LEU A 493 29.90 8.57 3.51
C LEU A 493 30.31 8.54 2.04
N VAL A 494 30.99 9.60 1.60
CA VAL A 494 31.45 9.71 0.22
C VAL A 494 32.95 9.48 0.15
N CYS A 495 33.36 8.53 -0.68
CA CYS A 495 34.75 8.21 -0.92
C CYS A 495 35.10 8.48 -2.39
N VAL A 496 36.28 9.01 -2.65
CA VAL A 496 36.83 9.18 -4.00
C VAL A 496 38.00 8.23 -4.17
N LEU A 497 37.96 7.42 -5.22
CA LEU A 497 39.01 6.45 -5.49
C LEU A 497 40.31 7.16 -5.90
N ASN A 498 41.45 6.76 -5.32
CA ASN A 498 42.80 7.30 -5.61
C ASN A 498 43.01 8.80 -5.32
N SER A 499 42.25 9.40 -4.40
CA SER A 499 42.49 10.79 -3.95
C SER A 499 43.59 10.88 -2.89
N ASP A 500 44.38 11.97 -2.90
CA ASP A 500 45.30 12.30 -1.80
C ASP A 500 44.54 12.41 -0.47
N ARG A 501 45.09 11.81 0.61
CA ARG A 501 44.42 11.72 1.94
C ARG A 501 43.98 13.08 2.51
N LYS A 502 44.59 14.19 2.11
CA LYS A 502 44.19 15.55 2.51
C LYS A 502 42.84 16.01 1.92
N ALA A 503 42.40 15.41 0.81
CA ALA A 503 41.07 15.65 0.25
C ALA A 503 39.99 14.85 0.99
N GLN A 504 40.34 13.70 1.59
CA GLN A 504 39.42 12.89 2.39
C GLN A 504 39.01 13.56 3.72
N SER A 505 39.90 14.36 4.33
CA SER A 505 39.62 15.09 5.58
C SER A 505 38.59 16.21 5.43
N VAL A 506 38.28 16.67 4.21
CA VAL A 506 37.21 17.65 3.94
C VAL A 506 35.82 17.03 4.13
N TYR A 507 35.70 15.70 4.04
CA TYR A 507 34.42 14.99 4.17
C TYR A 507 34.01 14.69 5.61
N GLY A 508 34.95 14.76 6.58
CA GLY A 508 34.69 14.53 8.00
C GLY A 508 34.09 15.72 8.78
N SER A 509 34.14 16.94 8.23
CA SER A 509 33.67 18.15 8.93
C SER A 509 32.14 18.33 9.00
N TYR A 510 31.37 17.37 8.45
CA TYR A 510 29.89 17.39 8.42
C TYR A 510 29.28 16.10 8.96
N LEU A 511 29.97 15.39 9.86
CA LEU A 511 29.45 14.17 10.48
C LEU A 511 28.10 14.44 11.13
N GLN A 512 27.06 13.76 10.64
CA GLN A 512 25.74 13.81 11.24
C GLN A 512 25.79 13.07 12.57
N ILE A 513 25.47 13.78 13.65
CA ILE A 513 25.41 13.19 14.99
C ILE A 513 23.98 12.71 15.21
N TYR A 514 23.83 11.42 15.46
CA TYR A 514 22.57 10.79 15.84
C TYR A 514 22.62 10.38 17.31
N PRO A 515 21.47 10.35 18.01
CA PRO A 515 21.40 9.83 19.37
C PRO A 515 21.88 8.38 19.45
N GLU A 516 22.50 7.99 20.58
CA GLU A 516 23.01 6.63 20.77
C GLU A 516 21.94 5.53 20.64
N SER A 517 20.68 5.88 20.89
CA SER A 517 19.49 5.02 20.72
C SER A 517 19.30 4.52 19.27
N TYR A 518 19.97 5.11 18.29
CA TYR A 518 19.94 4.69 16.88
C TYR A 518 20.99 3.61 16.56
N ASN A 519 21.90 3.31 17.49
CA ASN A 519 22.91 2.26 17.29
C ASN A 519 22.30 0.86 17.41
N PHE A 520 22.72 -0.05 16.54
CA PHE A 520 22.29 -1.45 16.62
C PHE A 520 23.05 -2.23 17.68
N MET A 521 22.46 -2.32 18.87
CA MET A 521 23.10 -2.99 20.01
C MET A 521 23.13 -4.52 19.90
N THR A 522 22.24 -5.14 19.12
CA THR A 522 22.08 -6.60 19.06
C THR A 522 22.00 -7.13 17.62
N PRO A 523 22.41 -8.38 17.36
CA PRO A 523 22.22 -9.02 16.05
C PRO A 523 20.76 -9.08 15.59
N GLN A 524 19.81 -9.20 16.53
CA GLN A 524 18.38 -9.24 16.22
C GLN A 524 17.90 -7.92 15.58
N HIS A 525 18.42 -6.77 16.03
CA HIS A 525 18.11 -5.48 15.38
C HIS A 525 18.61 -5.45 13.94
N MET A 526 19.79 -6.01 13.68
CA MET A 526 20.36 -6.12 12.33
C MET A 526 19.51 -7.06 11.46
N GLU A 527 19.16 -8.24 11.96
CA GLU A 527 18.32 -9.21 11.24
C GLU A 527 16.94 -8.64 10.88
N ALA A 528 16.31 -7.90 11.80
CA ALA A 528 15.03 -7.24 11.55
C ALA A 528 15.13 -6.18 10.44
N LEU A 529 16.22 -5.39 10.42
CA LEU A 529 16.47 -4.44 9.33
C LEU A 529 16.71 -5.18 8.00
N LEU A 530 17.47 -6.26 8.02
CA LEU A 530 17.80 -7.04 6.82
C LEU A 530 16.56 -7.76 6.25
N GLN A 531 15.62 -8.21 7.09
CA GLN A 531 14.33 -8.72 6.63
C GLN A 531 13.52 -7.61 5.92
N SER A 532 13.53 -6.40 6.47
CA SER A 532 12.92 -5.23 5.82
C SER A 532 13.60 -4.93 4.46
N LEU A 533 14.93 -5.10 4.38
CA LEU A 533 15.69 -4.94 3.15
C LEU A 533 15.32 -5.99 2.08
N VAL A 534 15.09 -7.24 2.48
CA VAL A 534 14.57 -8.29 1.56
C VAL A 534 13.24 -7.85 0.95
N ILE A 535 12.30 -7.33 1.75
CA ILE A 535 11.02 -6.81 1.23
C ILE A 535 11.23 -5.62 0.29
N VAL A 536 12.18 -4.73 0.59
CA VAL A 536 12.50 -3.58 -0.28
C VAL A 536 12.99 -4.03 -1.65
N LEU A 537 13.93 -4.98 -1.69
CA LEU A 537 14.60 -5.44 -2.91
C LEU A 537 13.76 -6.46 -3.70
N LEU A 538 13.16 -7.45 -3.04
CA LEU A 538 12.42 -8.54 -3.68
C LEU A 538 10.92 -8.28 -3.76
N GLY A 539 10.38 -7.35 -2.96
CA GLY A 539 8.94 -7.13 -2.86
C GLY A 539 8.34 -6.42 -4.07
N PHE A 540 7.29 -6.99 -4.66
CA PHE A 540 6.51 -6.45 -5.77
C PHE A 540 5.01 -6.50 -5.50
N LYS A 541 4.24 -5.62 -6.16
CA LYS A 541 2.77 -5.60 -6.03
C LYS A 541 2.19 -6.90 -6.57
N SER A 542 1.49 -7.63 -5.71
CA SER A 542 0.88 -8.91 -6.06
C SER A 542 -0.34 -8.71 -6.96
N LEU A 543 -0.53 -9.61 -7.92
CA LEU A 543 -1.79 -9.73 -8.68
C LEU A 543 -2.96 -10.15 -7.77
N LEU A 544 -2.68 -10.74 -6.59
CA LEU A 544 -3.71 -11.02 -5.58
C LEU A 544 -4.32 -9.76 -4.98
N SER A 545 -3.70 -8.59 -5.15
CA SER A 545 -4.24 -7.33 -4.60
C SER A 545 -5.66 -7.05 -5.08
N GLU A 546 -5.97 -7.43 -6.33
CA GLU A 546 -7.29 -7.26 -6.91
C GLU A 546 -8.30 -8.29 -6.37
N GLU A 547 -7.84 -9.48 -6.00
CA GLU A 547 -8.65 -10.57 -5.44
C GLU A 547 -9.00 -10.30 -3.97
N LEU A 548 -8.03 -9.77 -3.21
CA LEU A 548 -8.15 -9.44 -1.79
C LEU A 548 -8.78 -8.06 -1.53
N GLY A 549 -8.97 -7.25 -2.58
CA GLY A 549 -9.53 -5.89 -2.46
C GLY A 549 -8.61 -4.89 -1.76
N SER A 550 -7.38 -5.30 -1.44
CA SER A 550 -6.36 -4.51 -0.75
C SER A 550 -5.00 -4.70 -1.41
N GLU A 551 -4.14 -3.69 -1.35
CA GLU A 551 -2.82 -3.79 -1.96
C GLU A 551 -1.88 -4.64 -1.10
N VAL A 552 -1.40 -5.75 -1.68
CA VAL A 552 -0.52 -6.73 -1.03
C VAL A 552 0.77 -6.87 -1.82
N LEU A 553 1.89 -6.99 -1.11
CA LEU A 553 3.20 -7.29 -1.70
C LEU A 553 3.46 -8.80 -1.69
N ASN A 554 4.15 -9.30 -2.70
CA ASN A 554 4.72 -10.64 -2.76
C ASN A 554 6.23 -10.54 -3.06
N LEU A 555 6.99 -11.60 -2.82
CA LEU A 555 8.45 -11.62 -2.97
C LEU A 555 8.86 -12.38 -4.24
N LEU A 556 9.87 -11.86 -4.93
CA LEU A 556 10.49 -12.55 -6.07
C LEU A 556 11.11 -13.88 -5.61
N THR A 557 11.12 -14.88 -6.50
CA THR A 557 11.87 -16.11 -6.28
C THR A 557 13.37 -15.87 -6.43
N ASN A 558 14.18 -16.78 -5.90
CA ASN A 558 15.63 -16.60 -5.86
C ASN A 558 16.25 -16.37 -7.24
N LYS A 559 15.80 -17.12 -8.26
CA LYS A 559 16.29 -16.96 -9.63
C LYS A 559 15.79 -15.70 -10.31
N GLN A 560 14.56 -15.26 -10.01
CA GLN A 560 14.07 -13.97 -10.49
C GLN A 560 14.87 -12.80 -9.93
N TYR A 561 15.21 -12.84 -8.64
CA TYR A 561 16.05 -11.81 -8.02
C TYR A 561 17.47 -11.80 -8.58
N GLU A 562 18.07 -12.98 -8.81
CA GLU A 562 19.39 -13.10 -9.47
C GLU A 562 19.39 -12.50 -10.88
N LEU A 563 18.33 -12.72 -11.66
CA LEU A 563 18.18 -12.10 -12.98
C LEU A 563 18.02 -10.58 -12.89
N LEU A 564 17.23 -10.11 -11.92
CA LEU A 564 17.03 -8.68 -11.67
C LEU A 564 18.33 -7.99 -11.24
N SER A 565 19.24 -8.68 -10.54
CA SER A 565 20.49 -8.10 -10.05
C SER A 565 21.61 -8.03 -11.12
N LYS A 566 21.45 -8.65 -12.29
CA LYS A 566 22.45 -8.59 -13.38
C LYS A 566 22.73 -7.16 -13.85
N ASN A 567 23.97 -6.92 -14.27
CA ASN A 567 24.43 -5.66 -14.85
C ASN A 567 23.87 -5.47 -16.26
N LEU A 568 22.90 -4.57 -16.44
CA LEU A 568 22.29 -4.32 -17.75
C LEU A 568 23.27 -3.72 -18.77
N ARG A 569 24.36 -3.08 -18.33
CA ARG A 569 25.38 -2.53 -19.24
C ARG A 569 26.21 -3.64 -19.89
N LYS A 570 26.34 -4.79 -19.21
CA LYS A 570 27.05 -6.00 -19.69
C LYS A 570 26.09 -7.00 -20.35
N THR A 571 24.96 -7.26 -19.73
CA THR A 571 23.94 -8.20 -20.22
C THR A 571 22.95 -7.48 -21.12
N ARG A 572 23.41 -7.10 -22.32
CA ARG A 572 22.60 -6.39 -23.33
C ARG A 572 21.59 -7.31 -24.00
N GLU A 573 21.97 -8.54 -24.31
CA GLU A 573 21.08 -9.56 -24.89
C GLU A 573 20.90 -10.71 -23.88
N LEU A 574 19.68 -11.22 -23.71
CA LEU A 574 19.41 -12.37 -22.83
C LEU A 574 18.14 -13.12 -23.24
N PHE A 575 18.23 -14.44 -23.37
CA PHE A 575 17.08 -15.33 -23.46
C PHE A 575 16.72 -15.84 -22.05
N VAL A 576 15.46 -15.66 -21.65
CA VAL A 576 14.94 -16.10 -20.36
C VAL A 576 13.85 -17.15 -20.59
N HIS A 577 14.19 -18.40 -20.32
CA HIS A 577 13.29 -19.52 -20.43
C HIS A 577 12.59 -19.73 -19.08
N GLY A 578 11.27 -19.86 -19.07
CA GLY A 578 10.56 -20.13 -17.83
C GLY A 578 9.26 -20.85 -18.06
N LEU A 579 8.91 -21.75 -17.16
CA LEU A 579 7.67 -22.52 -17.23
C LEU A 579 6.40 -21.65 -17.03
N PRO A 580 5.20 -22.19 -17.28
CA PRO A 580 3.97 -21.49 -16.99
C PRO A 580 3.90 -21.15 -15.50
N GLY A 581 3.43 -19.97 -15.14
CA GLY A 581 3.31 -19.57 -13.73
C GLY A 581 4.65 -19.29 -13.01
N SER A 582 5.80 -19.33 -13.70
CA SER A 582 7.12 -18.96 -13.15
C SER A 582 7.34 -17.44 -12.98
N GLY A 583 6.36 -16.61 -13.36
CA GLY A 583 6.42 -15.16 -13.17
C GLY A 583 7.26 -14.37 -14.18
N LYS A 584 7.45 -14.90 -15.40
CA LYS A 584 8.19 -14.26 -16.51
C LYS A 584 7.77 -12.79 -16.74
N THR A 585 6.48 -12.53 -16.93
CA THR A 585 5.96 -11.18 -17.15
C THR A 585 6.26 -10.24 -15.99
N ILE A 586 6.19 -10.68 -14.73
CA ILE A 586 6.54 -9.83 -13.58
C ILE A 586 8.02 -9.41 -13.66
N LEU A 587 8.90 -10.36 -13.98
CA LEU A 587 10.32 -10.06 -14.15
C LEU A 587 10.56 -9.12 -15.33
N ALA A 588 9.88 -9.33 -16.47
CA ALA A 588 9.94 -8.43 -17.62
C ALA A 588 9.56 -6.98 -17.23
N LEU A 589 8.48 -6.81 -16.47
CA LEU A 589 8.06 -5.49 -15.96
C LEU A 589 9.11 -4.85 -15.04
N ARG A 590 9.77 -5.63 -14.19
CA ARG A 590 10.85 -5.14 -13.29
C ARG A 590 12.10 -4.74 -14.05
N ILE A 591 12.46 -5.49 -15.08
CA ILE A 591 13.61 -5.18 -15.92
C ILE A 591 13.39 -3.88 -16.70
N MET A 592 12.17 -3.62 -17.20
CA MET A 592 11.86 -2.34 -17.84
C MET A 592 12.03 -1.14 -16.89
N GLU A 593 11.58 -1.27 -15.63
CA GLU A 593 11.83 -0.25 -14.60
C GLU A 593 13.34 -0.02 -14.39
N LYS A 594 14.11 -1.11 -14.33
CA LYS A 594 15.57 -1.05 -14.17
C LYS A 594 16.27 -0.40 -15.37
N ILE A 595 15.88 -0.76 -16.60
CA ILE A 595 16.40 -0.17 -17.86
C ILE A 595 16.23 1.35 -17.83
N ARG A 596 15.01 1.82 -17.54
CA ARG A 596 14.71 3.26 -17.47
C ARG A 596 15.64 4.00 -16.51
N ASN A 597 15.93 3.39 -15.38
CA ASN A 597 16.73 3.97 -14.32
C ASN A 597 18.23 3.95 -14.61
N VAL A 598 18.74 2.90 -15.26
CA VAL A 598 20.16 2.76 -15.66
C VAL A 598 20.50 3.63 -16.85
N PHE A 599 19.60 3.74 -17.84
CA PHE A 599 19.86 4.44 -19.10
C PHE A 599 19.23 5.84 -19.18
N HIS A 600 18.52 6.28 -18.13
CA HIS A 600 17.90 7.61 -18.06
C HIS A 600 16.95 7.89 -19.24
N CYS A 601 16.34 6.85 -19.80
CA CYS A 601 15.57 6.97 -21.02
C CYS A 601 14.08 7.27 -20.75
N GLU A 602 13.45 7.97 -21.69
CA GLU A 602 12.01 8.23 -21.63
C GLU A 602 11.22 6.94 -21.87
N PRO A 603 9.96 6.85 -21.40
CA PRO A 603 9.11 5.69 -21.67
C PRO A 603 8.94 5.36 -23.15
N ALA A 604 9.06 6.37 -24.01
CA ALA A 604 9.00 6.23 -25.47
C ALA A 604 10.24 5.56 -26.08
N ASN A 605 11.30 5.31 -25.31
CA ASN A 605 12.53 4.65 -25.78
C ASN A 605 12.57 3.14 -25.43
N ILE A 606 11.63 2.66 -24.62
CA ILE A 606 11.53 1.26 -24.18
C ILE A 606 10.29 0.63 -24.83
N LEU A 607 10.48 -0.39 -25.67
CA LEU A 607 9.41 -1.13 -26.31
C LEU A 607 9.13 -2.44 -25.58
N TYR A 608 7.88 -2.69 -25.26
CA TYR A 608 7.41 -4.01 -24.82
C TYR A 608 6.62 -4.66 -25.97
N ILE A 609 7.00 -5.86 -26.38
CA ILE A 609 6.37 -6.58 -27.47
C ILE A 609 5.75 -7.87 -26.94
N CYS A 610 4.48 -8.11 -27.25
CA CYS A 610 3.79 -9.37 -27.00
C CYS A 610 2.95 -9.78 -28.23
N GLU A 611 2.40 -10.99 -28.25
CA GLU A 611 1.54 -11.41 -29.38
C GLU A 611 0.12 -10.82 -29.25
N ASN A 612 -0.43 -10.86 -28.04
CA ASN A 612 -1.87 -10.67 -27.80
C ASN A 612 -2.25 -9.27 -27.27
N GLN A 613 -3.35 -8.71 -27.79
CA GLN A 613 -3.89 -7.41 -27.35
C GLN A 613 -4.29 -7.36 -25.86
N PRO A 614 -4.90 -8.40 -25.27
CA PRO A 614 -5.20 -8.43 -23.85
C PRO A 614 -3.97 -8.24 -22.94
N LEU A 615 -2.86 -8.92 -23.23
CA LEU A 615 -1.61 -8.78 -22.48
C LEU A 615 -1.03 -7.37 -22.63
N LYS A 616 -1.03 -6.83 -23.87
CA LYS A 616 -0.67 -5.42 -24.13
C LYS A 616 -1.48 -4.46 -23.26
N LYS A 617 -2.81 -4.62 -23.19
CA LYS A 617 -3.70 -3.77 -22.36
C LYS A 617 -3.36 -3.90 -20.87
N LEU A 618 -3.10 -5.10 -20.37
CA LEU A 618 -2.71 -5.35 -18.98
C LEU A 618 -1.41 -4.62 -18.62
N VAL A 619 -0.39 -4.74 -19.47
CA VAL A 619 0.90 -4.04 -19.29
C VAL A 619 0.73 -2.52 -19.38
N SER A 620 -0.06 -2.04 -20.35
CA SER A 620 -0.40 -0.61 -20.51
C SER A 620 -1.03 -0.02 -19.25
N PHE A 621 -1.93 -0.77 -18.61
CA PHE A 621 -2.60 -0.33 -17.39
C PHE A 621 -1.69 -0.39 -16.16
N SER A 622 -0.92 -1.48 -16.01
CA SER A 622 -0.07 -1.72 -14.84
C SER A 622 1.17 -0.83 -14.78
N LYS A 623 1.67 -0.37 -15.93
CA LYS A 623 2.93 0.36 -16.07
C LYS A 623 2.79 1.60 -16.94
N LYS A 624 1.78 2.43 -16.62
CA LYS A 624 1.64 3.76 -17.22
C LYS A 624 2.98 4.51 -17.10
N ASN A 625 3.47 5.06 -18.21
CA ASN A 625 4.70 5.86 -18.29
C ASN A 625 6.01 5.12 -17.97
N ILE A 626 6.15 3.84 -18.36
CA ILE A 626 7.43 3.10 -18.30
C ILE A 626 7.91 2.61 -19.66
N CYS A 627 7.00 2.15 -20.52
CA CYS A 627 7.33 1.63 -21.85
C CYS A 627 6.19 1.90 -22.83
N GLN A 628 6.46 1.67 -24.12
CA GLN A 628 5.48 1.56 -25.18
C GLN A 628 5.12 0.08 -25.42
N PRO A 629 3.96 -0.41 -24.97
CA PRO A 629 3.53 -1.78 -25.25
C PRO A 629 2.88 -1.87 -26.63
N VAL A 630 3.31 -2.83 -27.44
CA VAL A 630 2.77 -3.11 -28.78
C VAL A 630 2.57 -4.60 -29.01
N THR A 631 1.70 -4.96 -29.96
CA THR A 631 1.66 -6.33 -30.45
C THR A 631 2.72 -6.55 -31.52
N ARG A 632 3.19 -7.79 -31.71
CA ARG A 632 4.10 -8.17 -32.81
C ARG A 632 3.63 -7.65 -34.17
N LYS A 633 2.34 -7.80 -34.50
CA LYS A 633 1.77 -7.28 -35.75
C LYS A 633 1.92 -5.76 -35.89
N THR A 634 1.73 -5.02 -34.81
CA THR A 634 1.94 -3.56 -34.78
C THR A 634 3.41 -3.22 -34.90
N PHE A 635 4.27 -3.99 -34.23
CA PHE A 635 5.72 -3.85 -34.30
C PHE A 635 6.24 -4.03 -35.72
N MET A 636 5.73 -5.00 -36.48
CA MET A 636 6.17 -5.22 -37.86
C MET A 636 5.71 -4.10 -38.80
N LYS A 637 4.50 -3.58 -38.63
CA LYS A 637 3.92 -2.54 -39.50
C LYS A 637 4.54 -1.15 -39.35
N ASN A 638 5.05 -0.82 -38.18
CA ASN A 638 5.49 0.55 -37.86
C ASN A 638 7.01 0.66 -37.78
N ASN A 639 7.52 1.88 -37.95
CA ASN A 639 8.90 2.23 -37.67
C ASN A 639 9.04 2.73 -36.23
N PHE A 640 10.17 2.44 -35.61
CA PHE A 640 10.44 2.70 -34.19
C PHE A 640 11.78 3.43 -34.04
N GLU A 641 11.88 4.60 -34.67
CA GLU A 641 13.15 5.34 -34.82
C GLU A 641 13.77 5.83 -33.50
N HIS A 642 12.95 5.99 -32.46
CA HIS A 642 13.37 6.46 -31.14
C HIS A 642 13.55 5.34 -30.11
N ILE A 643 13.23 4.08 -30.47
CA ILE A 643 13.37 2.94 -29.56
C ILE A 643 14.84 2.56 -29.42
N GLN A 644 15.25 2.34 -28.18
CA GLN A 644 16.60 1.89 -27.83
C GLN A 644 16.57 0.52 -27.15
N HIS A 645 15.56 0.23 -26.33
CA HIS A 645 15.48 -0.99 -25.56
C HIS A 645 14.22 -1.77 -25.92
N ILE A 646 14.31 -3.09 -26.02
CA ILE A 646 13.21 -3.96 -26.39
C ILE A 646 13.13 -5.12 -25.39
N ILE A 647 11.94 -5.32 -24.84
CA ILE A 647 11.59 -6.49 -24.05
C ILE A 647 10.49 -7.25 -24.80
N ILE A 648 10.71 -8.54 -25.03
CA ILE A 648 9.78 -9.40 -25.77
C ILE A 648 9.26 -10.47 -24.82
N ASP A 649 7.94 -10.60 -24.73
CA ASP A 649 7.26 -11.55 -23.86
C ASP A 649 6.40 -12.52 -24.70
N ASP A 650 6.29 -13.77 -24.24
CA ASP A 650 5.68 -14.89 -24.97
C ASP A 650 6.22 -15.05 -26.41
N ALA A 651 7.54 -14.86 -26.61
CA ALA A 651 8.15 -14.81 -27.94
C ALA A 651 7.98 -16.10 -28.76
N GLN A 652 7.78 -17.25 -28.11
CA GLN A 652 7.50 -18.52 -28.79
C GLN A 652 6.20 -18.52 -29.60
N ASN A 653 5.26 -17.63 -29.27
CA ASN A 653 3.96 -17.53 -29.91
C ASN A 653 3.94 -16.54 -31.09
N PHE A 654 5.08 -15.93 -31.40
CA PHE A 654 5.19 -14.98 -32.51
C PHE A 654 5.20 -15.74 -33.83
N ARG A 655 4.73 -15.11 -34.91
CA ARG A 655 4.71 -15.71 -36.25
C ARG A 655 5.50 -14.86 -37.23
N THR A 656 6.13 -15.53 -38.20
CA THR A 656 6.90 -14.89 -39.29
C THR A 656 6.05 -14.38 -40.45
N GLU A 657 4.72 -14.48 -40.37
CA GLU A 657 3.78 -14.07 -41.42
C GLU A 657 3.87 -12.58 -41.80
N ASP A 658 4.30 -11.72 -40.86
CA ASP A 658 4.51 -10.29 -41.10
C ASP A 658 6.02 -9.93 -41.26
N GLY A 659 6.91 -10.92 -41.43
CA GLY A 659 8.35 -10.76 -41.64
C GLY A 659 9.26 -11.18 -40.46
N ASP A 660 10.57 -10.92 -40.59
CA ASP A 660 11.60 -11.23 -39.59
C ASP A 660 11.60 -10.23 -38.42
N TRP A 661 10.77 -10.51 -37.42
CA TRP A 661 10.68 -9.68 -36.24
C TRP A 661 11.93 -9.75 -35.35
N TYR A 662 12.64 -10.89 -35.30
CA TYR A 662 13.82 -11.06 -34.45
C TYR A 662 14.98 -10.26 -35.02
N GLY A 663 15.22 -10.37 -36.34
CA GLY A 663 16.19 -9.54 -37.04
C GLY A 663 15.89 -8.04 -36.89
N LYS A 664 14.61 -7.64 -37.00
CA LYS A 664 14.20 -6.25 -36.78
C LYS A 664 14.48 -5.77 -35.36
N ALA A 665 14.15 -6.56 -34.34
CA ALA A 665 14.40 -6.19 -32.94
C ALA A 665 15.90 -6.10 -32.63
N LYS A 666 16.68 -7.05 -33.16
CA LYS A 666 18.14 -7.06 -33.03
C LYS A 666 18.77 -5.86 -33.72
N PHE A 667 18.33 -5.53 -34.93
CA PHE A 667 18.79 -4.35 -35.66
C PHE A 667 18.54 -3.06 -34.86
N ILE A 668 17.30 -2.81 -34.42
CA ILE A 668 16.94 -1.60 -33.66
C ILE A 668 17.80 -1.45 -32.40
N THR A 669 17.97 -2.54 -31.65
CA THR A 669 18.76 -2.51 -30.41
C THR A 669 20.26 -2.38 -30.68
N GLN A 670 20.79 -2.90 -31.79
CA GLN A 670 22.21 -2.77 -32.12
C GLN A 670 22.57 -1.41 -32.73
N THR A 671 21.68 -0.78 -33.48
CA THR A 671 21.90 0.52 -34.14
C THR A 671 21.37 1.70 -33.33
N ALA A 672 21.07 1.51 -32.04
CA ALA A 672 20.58 2.58 -31.17
C ALA A 672 21.62 3.71 -31.06
N ARG A 673 21.14 4.96 -31.06
CA ARG A 673 21.97 6.18 -31.19
C ARG A 673 23.06 6.30 -30.14
N ASP A 674 22.80 5.83 -28.92
CA ASP A 674 23.68 5.97 -27.75
C ASP A 674 24.45 4.67 -27.43
N GLY A 675 24.62 3.80 -28.43
CA GLY A 675 25.24 2.48 -28.32
C GLY A 675 24.22 1.35 -28.15
N PRO A 676 24.68 0.09 -28.04
CA PRO A 676 23.79 -1.07 -28.03
C PRO A 676 22.76 -1.02 -26.91
N GLY A 677 21.50 -1.13 -27.30
CA GLY A 677 20.32 -1.25 -26.46
C GLY A 677 20.27 -2.54 -25.65
N VAL A 678 19.15 -2.73 -24.94
CA VAL A 678 18.87 -3.98 -24.20
C VAL A 678 17.81 -4.76 -24.95
N LEU A 679 18.06 -6.03 -25.24
CA LEU A 679 17.15 -6.99 -25.86
C LEU A 679 16.99 -8.22 -24.96
N TRP A 680 15.92 -8.28 -24.17
CA TRP A 680 15.62 -9.47 -23.38
C TRP A 680 14.37 -10.15 -23.90
N ILE A 681 14.45 -11.46 -24.09
CA ILE A 681 13.41 -12.27 -24.72
C ILE A 681 12.96 -13.33 -23.71
N PHE A 682 11.70 -13.25 -23.30
CA PHE A 682 11.07 -14.21 -22.40
C PHE A 682 10.28 -15.22 -23.22
N LEU A 683 10.50 -16.51 -22.96
CA LEU A 683 9.84 -17.58 -23.70
C LEU A 683 9.58 -18.84 -22.88
N ASP A 684 8.64 -19.63 -23.40
CA ASP A 684 8.24 -20.93 -22.86
C ASP A 684 7.80 -21.87 -23.99
N TYR A 685 8.71 -22.73 -24.43
CA TYR A 685 8.45 -23.63 -25.57
C TYR A 685 7.28 -24.59 -25.32
N PHE A 686 7.01 -24.99 -24.07
CA PHE A 686 5.86 -25.84 -23.75
C PHE A 686 4.52 -25.13 -23.99
N GLN A 687 4.50 -23.79 -24.00
CA GLN A 687 3.32 -22.97 -24.28
C GLN A 687 3.21 -22.54 -25.76
N THR A 688 3.91 -23.22 -26.68
CA THR A 688 3.81 -22.90 -28.12
C THR A 688 2.45 -23.34 -28.67
N ASN A 689 1.62 -22.37 -29.08
CA ASN A 689 0.23 -22.60 -29.46
C ASN A 689 -0.04 -22.75 -30.97
N HIS A 690 1.00 -22.73 -31.82
CA HIS A 690 0.88 -22.83 -33.27
C HIS A 690 1.98 -23.70 -33.90
N LEU A 691 1.75 -24.16 -35.13
CA LEU A 691 2.72 -24.95 -35.91
C LEU A 691 3.60 -24.09 -36.83
N SER A 692 3.29 -22.80 -36.98
CA SER A 692 4.08 -21.87 -37.80
C SER A 692 5.47 -21.63 -37.23
N CYS A 693 6.42 -21.22 -38.09
CA CYS A 693 7.74 -20.78 -37.65
C CYS A 693 7.62 -19.57 -36.72
N SER A 694 8.29 -19.64 -35.56
CA SER A 694 8.25 -18.56 -34.58
C SER A 694 9.17 -17.38 -34.92
N GLY A 695 10.14 -17.58 -35.81
CA GLY A 695 11.20 -16.60 -36.09
C GLY A 695 12.29 -16.53 -35.03
N LEU A 696 12.21 -17.33 -33.97
CA LEU A 696 13.29 -17.47 -32.99
C LEU A 696 14.48 -18.22 -33.60
N PRO A 697 15.73 -17.86 -33.23
CA PRO A 697 16.89 -18.68 -33.58
C PRO A 697 16.79 -20.06 -32.92
N PRO A 698 17.48 -21.09 -33.45
CA PRO A 698 17.53 -22.41 -32.83
C PRO A 698 17.98 -22.34 -31.36
N PRO A 699 17.55 -23.25 -30.47
CA PRO A 699 17.95 -23.24 -29.06
C PRO A 699 19.47 -23.31 -28.81
N SER A 700 20.24 -23.82 -29.77
CA SER A 700 21.72 -23.83 -29.76
C SER A 700 22.32 -22.44 -29.94
N ASP A 701 21.58 -21.51 -30.51
CA ASP A 701 22.07 -20.17 -30.89
C ASP A 701 21.49 -19.09 -29.98
N GLN A 702 20.68 -19.49 -29.00
CA GLN A 702 20.10 -18.63 -27.97
C GLN A 702 21.08 -18.47 -26.81
N TYR A 703 22.17 -17.72 -27.04
CA TYR A 703 23.14 -17.38 -25.99
C TYR A 703 23.37 -15.86 -25.91
N PRO A 704 23.49 -15.31 -24.68
CA PRO A 704 23.38 -15.99 -23.38
C PRO A 704 21.92 -16.36 -23.02
N ARG A 705 21.75 -17.45 -22.24
CA ARG A 705 20.44 -17.93 -21.77
C ARG A 705 20.40 -18.21 -20.27
N GLU A 706 19.22 -18.03 -19.69
CA GLU A 706 18.94 -18.31 -18.28
C GLU A 706 17.57 -18.99 -18.12
N GLU A 707 17.42 -19.81 -17.08
CA GLU A 707 16.23 -20.62 -16.82
C GLU A 707 15.56 -20.26 -15.48
N ILE A 708 14.24 -20.11 -15.47
CA ILE A 708 13.41 -19.93 -14.26
C ILE A 708 12.59 -21.20 -14.04
N ASN A 709 13.03 -22.02 -13.09
CA ASN A 709 12.53 -23.37 -12.87
C ASN A 709 11.50 -23.52 -11.72
N ARG A 710 11.19 -22.44 -11.00
CA ARG A 710 10.25 -22.48 -9.87
C ARG A 710 8.87 -21.97 -10.28
N VAL A 711 7.84 -22.79 -10.05
CA VAL A 711 6.43 -22.47 -10.37
C VAL A 711 5.60 -22.48 -9.10
N VAL A 712 4.86 -21.38 -8.86
CA VAL A 712 4.20 -21.11 -7.56
C VAL A 712 2.74 -20.68 -7.69
N ARG A 713 2.11 -20.91 -8.85
CA ARG A 713 0.78 -20.33 -9.15
C ARG A 713 -0.39 -21.30 -9.19
N ASN A 714 -0.20 -22.51 -9.71
CA ASN A 714 -1.30 -23.44 -9.90
C ASN A 714 -1.54 -24.30 -8.65
N ALA A 715 -2.80 -24.59 -8.34
CA ALA A 715 -3.18 -25.50 -7.27
C ALA A 715 -2.65 -26.91 -7.52
N GLY A 716 -2.48 -27.70 -6.46
CA GLY A 716 -1.84 -29.02 -6.50
C GLY A 716 -2.37 -29.95 -7.59
N PRO A 717 -3.69 -30.17 -7.71
CA PRO A 717 -4.25 -31.00 -8.78
C PRO A 717 -3.91 -30.51 -10.20
N ILE A 718 -3.93 -29.19 -10.42
CA ILE A 718 -3.62 -28.58 -11.71
C ILE A 718 -2.12 -28.67 -12.00
N ALA A 719 -1.28 -28.41 -11.00
CA ALA A 719 0.17 -28.52 -11.10
C ALA A 719 0.61 -29.96 -11.43
N ASN A 720 -0.02 -30.96 -10.81
CA ASN A 720 0.23 -32.38 -11.11
C ASN A 720 -0.17 -32.72 -12.54
N TYR A 721 -1.33 -32.23 -13.00
CA TYR A 721 -1.78 -32.43 -14.37
C TYR A 721 -0.85 -31.76 -15.40
N LEU A 722 -0.39 -30.53 -15.13
CA LEU A 722 0.60 -29.85 -15.97
C LEU A 722 1.91 -30.64 -16.05
N GLN A 723 2.40 -31.18 -14.94
CA GLN A 723 3.59 -32.03 -14.92
C GLN A 723 3.41 -33.29 -15.78
N GLN A 724 2.26 -33.95 -15.69
CA GLN A 724 1.94 -35.12 -16.51
C GLN A 724 1.94 -34.77 -18.00
N ILE A 725 1.22 -33.71 -18.41
CA ILE A 725 1.20 -33.27 -19.82
C ILE A 725 2.60 -32.91 -20.32
N MET A 726 3.42 -32.26 -19.49
CA MET A 726 4.79 -31.92 -19.85
C MET A 726 5.66 -33.16 -20.05
N GLN A 727 5.49 -34.20 -19.22
CA GLN A 727 6.19 -35.48 -19.39
C GLN A 727 5.74 -36.20 -20.67
N GLU A 728 4.45 -36.23 -20.96
CA GLU A 728 3.90 -36.79 -22.19
C GLU A 728 4.42 -36.04 -23.43
N ALA A 729 4.45 -34.71 -23.38
CA ALA A 729 5.02 -33.86 -24.43
C ALA A 729 6.52 -34.07 -24.61
N ARG A 730 7.26 -34.52 -23.58
CA ARG A 730 8.69 -34.88 -23.72
C ARG A 730 8.89 -36.23 -24.38
N GLN A 731 8.04 -37.20 -24.05
CA GLN A 731 8.08 -38.53 -24.66
C GLN A 731 7.59 -38.51 -26.11
N ASN A 732 6.60 -37.66 -26.40
CA ASN A 732 5.99 -37.49 -27.72
C ASN A 732 6.07 -36.00 -28.13
N PRO A 733 7.27 -35.49 -28.46
CA PRO A 733 7.44 -34.07 -28.75
C PRO A 733 6.61 -33.65 -29.96
N PRO A 734 5.80 -32.59 -29.84
CA PRO A 734 5.05 -32.10 -30.97
C PRO A 734 6.01 -31.50 -32.02
N PRO A 735 5.66 -31.50 -33.31
CA PRO A 735 6.59 -31.13 -34.39
C PRO A 735 7.17 -29.72 -34.28
N ASN A 736 6.46 -28.82 -33.58
CA ASN A 736 6.83 -27.43 -33.37
C ASN A 736 7.72 -27.21 -32.13
N LEU A 737 7.99 -28.25 -31.34
CA LEU A 737 8.81 -28.17 -30.13
C LEU A 737 10.26 -28.53 -30.50
N PRO A 738 11.22 -27.58 -30.44
CA PRO A 738 12.59 -27.86 -30.82
C PRO A 738 13.21 -28.94 -29.90
N PRO A 739 13.94 -29.94 -30.42
CA PRO A 739 14.52 -31.00 -29.58
C PRO A 739 15.38 -30.47 -28.42
N GLY A 740 16.16 -29.41 -28.66
CA GLY A 740 16.96 -28.75 -27.62
C GLY A 740 16.15 -28.10 -26.49
N SER A 741 14.87 -27.80 -26.72
CA SER A 741 13.98 -27.23 -25.68
C SER A 741 13.45 -28.28 -24.70
N LEU A 742 13.45 -29.57 -25.08
CA LEU A 742 12.96 -30.67 -24.23
C LEU A 742 13.86 -30.93 -23.03
N VAL A 743 15.15 -30.66 -23.20
CA VAL A 743 16.20 -30.82 -22.19
C VAL A 743 16.24 -29.62 -21.23
N MET A 744 15.69 -28.47 -21.63
CA MET A 744 15.59 -27.29 -20.77
C MET A 744 14.51 -27.49 -19.70
N LEU A 745 14.73 -26.93 -18.50
CA LEU A 745 13.74 -26.98 -17.40
C LEU A 745 13.31 -28.41 -17.02
N TYR A 746 14.24 -29.38 -17.10
CA TYR A 746 13.98 -30.81 -16.91
C TYR A 746 13.42 -31.15 -15.52
N GLU A 747 13.93 -30.50 -14.46
CA GLU A 747 13.51 -30.69 -13.05
C GLU A 747 12.89 -29.42 -12.45
N PRO A 748 11.62 -29.12 -12.77
CA PRO A 748 10.95 -27.96 -12.21
C PRO A 748 10.56 -28.15 -10.75
N LYS A 749 10.67 -27.07 -9.96
CA LYS A 749 10.24 -27.03 -8.56
C LYS A 749 8.84 -26.44 -8.48
N TRP A 750 7.84 -27.30 -8.33
CA TRP A 750 6.43 -26.92 -8.18
C TRP A 750 6.05 -26.75 -6.72
N ALA A 751 5.18 -25.77 -6.45
CA ALA A 751 4.48 -25.69 -5.17
C ALA A 751 3.55 -26.91 -4.98
N GLN A 752 3.65 -27.59 -3.84
CA GLN A 752 2.83 -28.77 -3.50
C GLN A 752 1.74 -28.46 -2.47
N GLY A 753 0.68 -29.26 -2.39
CA GLY A 753 -0.29 -29.18 -1.29
C GLY A 753 -1.23 -27.95 -1.30
N VAL A 754 -1.30 -27.20 -2.41
CA VAL A 754 -2.27 -26.11 -2.58
C VAL A 754 -3.66 -26.69 -2.90
N PRO A 755 -4.71 -26.37 -2.13
CA PRO A 755 -6.05 -26.88 -2.39
C PRO A 755 -6.63 -26.26 -3.66
N GLY A 756 -7.26 -27.10 -4.48
CA GLY A 756 -7.93 -26.69 -5.70
C GLY A 756 -8.68 -27.85 -6.30
N ASN A 757 -9.22 -27.65 -7.49
CA ASN A 757 -10.04 -28.65 -8.16
C ASN A 757 -9.61 -28.83 -9.61
N LEU A 758 -9.60 -30.09 -10.05
CA LEU A 758 -9.48 -30.47 -11.44
C LEU A 758 -10.60 -31.46 -11.76
N GLU A 759 -11.55 -31.05 -12.59
CA GLU A 759 -12.62 -31.92 -13.10
C GLU A 759 -12.44 -32.07 -14.61
N ILE A 760 -12.27 -33.30 -15.09
CA ILE A 760 -12.27 -33.63 -16.52
C ILE A 760 -13.56 -34.39 -16.80
N ILE A 761 -14.37 -33.88 -17.73
CA ILE A 761 -15.67 -34.44 -18.08
C ILE A 761 -15.67 -34.75 -19.58
N GLU A 762 -16.01 -35.99 -19.90
CA GLU A 762 -16.03 -36.54 -21.26
C GLU A 762 -17.46 -36.89 -21.67
N ASP A 763 -17.67 -37.17 -22.95
CA ASP A 763 -18.92 -37.69 -23.53
C ASP A 763 -20.18 -36.80 -23.42
N LEU A 764 -20.03 -35.51 -23.14
CA LEU A 764 -21.15 -34.56 -23.17
C LEU A 764 -21.40 -34.03 -24.59
N ASN A 765 -22.66 -33.82 -24.96
CA ASN A 765 -22.92 -33.01 -26.16
C ASN A 765 -22.66 -31.51 -25.87
N LEU A 766 -22.51 -30.72 -26.93
CA LEU A 766 -22.10 -29.31 -26.81
C LEU A 766 -23.14 -28.44 -26.07
N GLU A 767 -24.44 -28.78 -26.12
CA GLU A 767 -25.48 -28.06 -25.34
C GLU A 767 -25.41 -28.42 -23.86
N GLU A 768 -25.17 -29.69 -23.53
CA GLU A 768 -24.97 -30.16 -22.15
C GLU A 768 -23.74 -29.49 -21.52
N ILE A 769 -22.65 -29.32 -22.29
CA ILE A 769 -21.47 -28.57 -21.85
C ILE A 769 -21.85 -27.14 -21.46
N LEU A 770 -22.59 -26.41 -22.31
CA LEU A 770 -22.97 -25.03 -22.02
C LEU A 770 -23.89 -24.94 -20.79
N ILE A 771 -24.81 -25.90 -20.62
CA ILE A 771 -25.67 -25.99 -19.44
C ILE A 771 -24.84 -26.28 -18.18
N TYR A 772 -23.88 -27.19 -18.27
CA TYR A 772 -22.97 -27.52 -17.17
C TYR A 772 -22.15 -26.30 -16.75
N VAL A 773 -21.50 -25.62 -17.70
CA VAL A 773 -20.72 -24.39 -17.44
C VAL A 773 -21.61 -23.36 -16.77
N ALA A 774 -22.82 -23.15 -17.27
CA ALA A 774 -23.73 -22.15 -16.71
C ALA A 774 -24.18 -22.49 -15.28
N ASN A 775 -24.48 -23.76 -14.99
CA ASN A 775 -24.84 -24.21 -13.65
C ASN A 775 -23.65 -24.11 -12.69
N LYS A 776 -22.45 -24.52 -13.12
CA LYS A 776 -21.25 -24.49 -12.29
C LYS A 776 -20.80 -23.05 -12.01
N CYS A 777 -20.87 -22.15 -13.00
CA CYS A 777 -20.64 -20.72 -12.78
C CYS A 777 -21.59 -20.16 -11.71
N ARG A 778 -22.90 -20.45 -11.80
CA ARG A 778 -23.88 -20.02 -10.77
C ARG A 778 -23.54 -20.57 -9.38
N PHE A 779 -23.14 -21.83 -9.29
CA PHE A 779 -22.70 -22.43 -8.03
C PHE A 779 -21.46 -21.71 -7.47
N LEU A 780 -20.46 -21.43 -8.29
CA LEU A 780 -19.23 -20.75 -7.86
C LEU A 780 -19.51 -19.31 -7.41
N LEU A 781 -20.33 -18.57 -8.15
CA LEU A 781 -20.73 -17.21 -7.78
C LEU A 781 -21.47 -17.19 -6.42
N ARG A 782 -22.36 -18.17 -6.16
CA ARG A 782 -23.02 -18.33 -4.85
C ARG A 782 -22.05 -18.66 -3.72
N ASN A 783 -20.94 -19.33 -4.01
CA ASN A 783 -19.87 -19.62 -3.04
C ASN A 783 -18.87 -18.46 -2.90
N GLY A 784 -19.22 -17.25 -3.35
CA GLY A 784 -18.45 -16.03 -3.09
C GLY A 784 -17.37 -15.69 -4.12
N TYR A 785 -17.27 -16.44 -5.24
CA TYR A 785 -16.43 -16.04 -6.38
C TYR A 785 -17.06 -14.90 -7.16
N SER A 786 -16.22 -14.09 -7.79
CA SER A 786 -16.64 -12.96 -8.61
C SER A 786 -16.66 -13.33 -10.10
N PRO A 787 -17.48 -12.70 -10.96
CA PRO A 787 -17.44 -12.94 -12.41
C PRO A 787 -16.03 -12.80 -13.01
N LYS A 788 -15.24 -11.83 -12.51
CA LYS A 788 -13.85 -11.62 -12.92
C LYS A 788 -12.93 -12.81 -12.66
N ASP A 789 -13.30 -13.71 -11.75
CA ASP A 789 -12.50 -14.89 -11.39
C ASP A 789 -12.62 -16.02 -12.43
N ILE A 790 -13.54 -15.90 -13.39
CA ILE A 790 -13.93 -16.97 -14.30
C ILE A 790 -13.50 -16.65 -15.74
N ALA A 791 -12.83 -17.61 -16.38
CA ALA A 791 -12.68 -17.66 -17.83
C ALA A 791 -13.27 -18.93 -18.41
N VAL A 792 -13.95 -18.79 -19.55
CA VAL A 792 -14.42 -19.89 -20.40
C VAL A 792 -13.62 -19.82 -21.69
N LEU A 793 -12.82 -20.85 -21.94
CA LEU A 793 -11.84 -20.89 -23.03
C LEU A 793 -12.18 -22.00 -24.01
N PHE A 794 -12.45 -21.61 -25.25
CA PHE A 794 -12.57 -22.55 -26.36
C PHE A 794 -11.22 -22.78 -27.04
N THR A 795 -11.05 -23.95 -27.64
CA THR A 795 -9.87 -24.23 -28.46
C THR A 795 -9.78 -23.31 -29.68
N LYS A 796 -10.89 -23.13 -30.41
CA LYS A 796 -10.92 -22.32 -31.64
C LYS A 796 -11.67 -21.01 -31.42
N ALA A 797 -11.12 -19.91 -31.93
CA ALA A 797 -11.80 -18.61 -31.91
C ALA A 797 -13.14 -18.61 -32.65
N SER A 798 -13.28 -19.41 -33.72
CA SER A 798 -14.55 -19.56 -34.45
C SER A 798 -15.68 -20.17 -33.60
N GLU A 799 -15.34 -21.00 -32.60
CA GLU A 799 -16.32 -21.60 -31.70
C GLU A 799 -16.83 -20.58 -30.69
N VAL A 800 -15.97 -19.66 -30.24
CA VAL A 800 -16.36 -18.56 -29.34
C VAL A 800 -17.52 -17.77 -29.94
N GLU A 801 -17.38 -17.31 -31.19
CA GLU A 801 -18.41 -16.52 -31.86
C GLU A 801 -19.72 -17.30 -32.05
N LYS A 802 -19.62 -18.60 -32.34
CA LYS A 802 -20.79 -19.47 -32.55
C LYS A 802 -21.59 -19.74 -31.27
N TYR A 803 -20.91 -19.86 -30.12
CA TYR A 803 -21.52 -20.34 -28.88
C TYR A 803 -21.73 -19.26 -27.81
N LYS A 804 -21.22 -18.04 -28.02
CA LYS A 804 -21.38 -16.90 -27.10
C LYS A 804 -22.83 -16.64 -26.72
N ASP A 805 -23.71 -16.48 -27.71
CA ASP A 805 -25.13 -16.17 -27.46
C ASP A 805 -25.87 -17.33 -26.79
N ARG A 806 -25.48 -18.57 -27.08
CA ARG A 806 -26.05 -19.76 -26.46
C ARG A 806 -25.64 -19.88 -24.99
N LEU A 807 -24.37 -19.63 -24.68
CA LEU A 807 -23.89 -19.58 -23.30
C LEU A 807 -24.58 -18.46 -22.51
N LEU A 808 -24.71 -17.26 -23.10
CA LEU A 808 -25.47 -16.15 -22.52
C LEU A 808 -26.93 -16.56 -22.23
N THR A 809 -27.57 -17.28 -23.15
CA THR A 809 -28.92 -17.80 -22.98
C THR A 809 -29.00 -18.84 -21.85
N ALA A 810 -28.05 -19.77 -21.79
CA ALA A 810 -27.97 -20.79 -20.73
C ALA A 810 -27.72 -20.17 -19.34
N MET A 811 -26.96 -19.08 -19.28
CA MET A 811 -26.75 -18.31 -18.06
C MET A 811 -28.01 -17.56 -17.59
N LYS A 812 -28.89 -17.16 -18.53
CA LYS A 812 -30.18 -16.50 -18.23
C LYS A 812 -31.29 -17.48 -17.82
N LYS A 813 -31.28 -18.72 -18.31
CA LYS A 813 -32.30 -19.75 -17.98
C LYS A 813 -32.18 -20.20 -16.52
N ARG A 814 -33.07 -19.72 -15.64
CA ARG A 814 -33.20 -20.15 -14.22
C ARG A 814 -34.09 -21.40 -14.09
N LYS A 815 -33.82 -22.25 -13.08
CA LYS A 815 -34.82 -23.24 -12.58
C LYS A 815 -35.81 -22.50 -11.66
N MET A 816 -37.08 -22.86 -11.71
CA MET A 816 -38.22 -22.22 -10.99
C MET A 816 -38.06 -22.12 -9.46
N SER A 817 -37.11 -22.83 -8.86
CA SER A 817 -36.85 -22.86 -7.41
C SER A 817 -35.87 -21.80 -6.89
N GLN A 818 -35.57 -20.75 -7.67
CA GLN A 818 -34.48 -19.80 -7.39
C GLN A 818 -34.90 -18.32 -7.53
N LEU A 819 -36.15 -18.00 -7.20
CA LEU A 819 -36.76 -16.68 -7.43
C LEU A 819 -36.68 -15.71 -6.23
N ASP A 820 -36.27 -16.14 -5.04
CA ASP A 820 -36.47 -15.35 -3.81
C ASP A 820 -35.28 -14.52 -3.29
N GLU A 821 -34.21 -14.30 -4.06
CA GLU A 821 -33.12 -13.40 -3.62
C GLU A 821 -32.83 -12.29 -4.63
N GLU A 822 -33.10 -11.05 -4.21
CA GLU A 822 -32.70 -9.80 -4.85
C GLU A 822 -31.18 -9.77 -5.07
N SER A 823 -30.74 -10.01 -6.30
CA SER A 823 -29.51 -9.45 -6.88
C SER A 823 -29.48 -9.79 -8.37
N ASP A 824 -30.14 -8.96 -9.20
CA ASP A 824 -29.87 -8.91 -10.63
C ASP A 824 -28.50 -8.25 -10.87
N LEU A 825 -27.42 -8.97 -10.56
CA LEU A 825 -26.12 -8.66 -11.13
C LEU A 825 -26.23 -8.97 -12.63
N LEU A 826 -26.23 -7.92 -13.46
CA LEU A 826 -26.07 -8.01 -14.90
C LEU A 826 -24.75 -8.77 -15.21
N LEU A 827 -24.83 -10.10 -15.30
CA LEU A 827 -23.72 -10.97 -15.63
C LEU A 827 -23.34 -10.71 -17.09
N GLN A 828 -22.32 -9.89 -17.30
CA GLN A 828 -21.77 -9.66 -18.63
C GLN A 828 -20.71 -10.72 -18.93
N ILE A 829 -20.77 -11.26 -20.15
CA ILE A 829 -19.75 -12.12 -20.73
C ILE A 829 -19.07 -11.31 -21.82
N VAL A 830 -17.77 -11.06 -21.64
CA VAL A 830 -16.98 -10.22 -22.54
C VAL A 830 -15.75 -10.99 -23.01
N ASP A 831 -15.18 -10.61 -24.14
CA ASP A 831 -13.93 -11.22 -24.61
C ASP A 831 -12.74 -10.77 -23.76
N ALA A 832 -11.55 -11.32 -24.02
CA ALA A 832 -10.36 -10.99 -23.24
C ALA A 832 -9.88 -9.55 -23.44
N SER A 833 -10.47 -8.76 -24.33
CA SER A 833 -10.05 -7.38 -24.54
C SER A 833 -10.37 -6.49 -23.32
N ASP A 834 -11.33 -6.86 -22.47
CA ASP A 834 -11.70 -6.11 -21.26
C ASP A 834 -11.38 -6.87 -19.95
N VAL A 835 -10.24 -7.58 -19.92
CA VAL A 835 -9.77 -8.42 -18.81
C VAL A 835 -9.69 -7.75 -17.43
N LEU A 836 -9.73 -6.42 -17.34
CA LEU A 836 -9.65 -5.66 -16.08
C LEU A 836 -11.04 -5.38 -15.46
N THR A 837 -12.12 -5.72 -16.17
CA THR A 837 -13.50 -5.44 -15.75
C THR A 837 -14.14 -6.65 -15.06
N ASN A 838 -15.22 -6.41 -14.30
CA ASN A 838 -15.83 -7.42 -13.45
C ASN A 838 -16.79 -8.36 -14.22
N HIS A 839 -16.25 -9.11 -15.19
CA HIS A 839 -17.02 -9.92 -16.14
C HIS A 839 -16.41 -11.31 -16.33
N ILE A 840 -17.25 -12.26 -16.73
CA ILE A 840 -16.78 -13.59 -17.14
C ILE A 840 -16.09 -13.42 -18.50
N VAL A 841 -14.85 -13.89 -18.60
CA VAL A 841 -14.13 -13.85 -19.88
C VAL A 841 -14.55 -15.06 -20.71
N LEU A 842 -14.96 -14.83 -21.96
CA LEU A 842 -15.18 -15.88 -22.95
C LEU A 842 -14.27 -15.62 -24.15
N ASP A 843 -13.26 -16.47 -24.37
CA ASP A 843 -12.34 -16.29 -25.49
C ASP A 843 -11.70 -17.64 -25.91
N SER A 844 -10.73 -17.59 -26.81
CA SER A 844 -9.90 -18.74 -27.19
C SER A 844 -8.66 -18.86 -26.31
N VAL A 845 -8.13 -20.09 -26.18
CA VAL A 845 -6.87 -20.35 -25.46
C VAL A 845 -5.73 -19.47 -25.99
N CYS A 846 -5.65 -19.29 -27.31
CA CYS A 846 -4.59 -18.50 -27.95
C CYS A 846 -4.68 -17.00 -27.60
N ARG A 847 -5.89 -16.40 -27.65
CA ARG A 847 -6.10 -14.98 -27.32
C ARG A 847 -5.91 -14.70 -25.82
N PHE A 848 -6.12 -15.71 -24.98
CA PHE A 848 -5.92 -15.63 -23.53
C PHE A 848 -4.48 -15.96 -23.08
N SER A 849 -3.51 -16.10 -23.99
CA SER A 849 -2.10 -16.33 -23.59
C SER A 849 -1.53 -15.17 -22.79
N GLY A 850 -0.69 -15.52 -21.82
CA GLY A 850 -0.09 -14.59 -20.85
C GLY A 850 -1.06 -14.13 -19.76
N LEU A 851 -2.33 -14.52 -19.81
CA LEU A 851 -3.36 -14.19 -18.83
C LEU A 851 -3.76 -15.40 -17.98
N GLU A 852 -4.40 -15.13 -16.84
CA GLU A 852 -4.78 -16.15 -15.86
C GLU A 852 -6.06 -15.76 -15.12
N ARG A 853 -6.75 -16.77 -14.58
CA ARG A 853 -7.96 -16.67 -13.75
C ARG A 853 -7.97 -17.71 -12.64
N ASN A 854 -8.73 -17.43 -11.57
CA ASN A 854 -8.92 -18.38 -10.47
C ASN A 854 -9.64 -19.64 -10.93
N ILE A 855 -10.63 -19.48 -11.82
CA ILE A 855 -11.45 -20.54 -12.38
C ILE A 855 -11.34 -20.51 -13.90
N VAL A 856 -11.06 -21.66 -14.53
CA VAL A 856 -11.06 -21.81 -15.98
C VAL A 856 -11.90 -23.02 -16.39
N PHE A 857 -12.80 -22.80 -17.34
CA PHE A 857 -13.49 -23.84 -18.09
C PHE A 857 -12.86 -23.95 -19.47
N GLY A 858 -12.25 -25.09 -19.80
CA GLY A 858 -11.78 -25.40 -21.14
C GLY A 858 -12.76 -26.28 -21.90
N ILE A 859 -13.23 -25.82 -23.06
CA ILE A 859 -14.24 -26.52 -23.86
C ILE A 859 -13.60 -27.04 -25.16
N ASN A 860 -13.90 -28.29 -25.50
CA ASN A 860 -13.42 -29.00 -26.68
C ASN A 860 -11.90 -28.92 -26.88
N PRO A 861 -11.08 -29.28 -25.87
CA PRO A 861 -9.63 -29.27 -26.02
C PRO A 861 -9.08 -30.35 -26.97
N GLY A 862 -9.92 -31.22 -27.55
CA GLY A 862 -9.48 -32.28 -28.45
C GLY A 862 -10.43 -32.52 -29.62
N VAL A 863 -9.89 -32.50 -30.84
CA VAL A 863 -10.33 -33.37 -31.94
C VAL A 863 -9.08 -33.81 -32.72
N ALA A 864 -8.82 -35.12 -32.67
CA ALA A 864 -7.87 -35.97 -33.42
C ALA A 864 -6.33 -35.73 -33.30
N PRO A 865 -5.54 -36.74 -32.87
CA PRO A 865 -4.09 -36.83 -33.15
C PRO A 865 -3.81 -36.86 -34.66
N PRO A 866 -2.58 -36.53 -35.14
CA PRO A 866 -1.36 -36.30 -34.35
C PRO A 866 -0.63 -34.99 -34.74
N ALA A 867 -0.64 -33.99 -33.87
CA ALA A 867 0.40 -32.97 -33.67
C ALA A 867 -0.17 -31.77 -32.88
N GLY A 868 0.25 -31.57 -31.63
CA GLY A 868 0.00 -30.32 -30.89
C GLY A 868 -1.11 -30.33 -29.83
N VAL A 869 -1.79 -31.46 -29.59
CA VAL A 869 -2.83 -31.59 -28.55
C VAL A 869 -2.29 -31.28 -27.15
N TYR A 870 -1.09 -31.75 -26.83
CA TYR A 870 -0.46 -31.56 -25.50
C TYR A 870 -0.13 -30.09 -25.20
N ASN A 871 0.41 -29.34 -26.17
CA ASN A 871 0.74 -27.92 -25.97
C ASN A 871 -0.51 -27.07 -25.74
N LEU A 872 -1.60 -27.36 -26.45
CA LEU A 872 -2.85 -26.64 -26.28
C LEU A 872 -3.48 -26.92 -24.90
N LEU A 873 -3.50 -28.18 -24.48
CA LEU A 873 -3.95 -28.57 -23.14
C LEU A 873 -3.11 -27.90 -22.05
N LEU A 874 -1.79 -27.85 -22.23
CA LEU A 874 -0.89 -27.15 -21.31
C LEU A 874 -1.16 -25.64 -21.31
N CYS A 875 -1.34 -25.03 -22.49
CA CYS A 875 -1.71 -23.63 -22.62
C CYS A 875 -3.03 -23.31 -21.95
N LEU A 876 -4.02 -24.20 -22.01
CA LEU A 876 -5.33 -24.07 -21.37
C LEU A 876 -5.20 -24.21 -19.84
N ALA A 877 -4.63 -25.34 -19.39
CA ALA A 877 -4.57 -25.69 -17.98
C ALA A 877 -3.75 -24.69 -17.17
N SER A 878 -2.67 -24.15 -17.77
CA SER A 878 -1.83 -23.14 -17.11
C SER A 878 -2.53 -21.80 -16.84
N ARG A 879 -3.69 -21.53 -17.45
CA ARG A 879 -4.48 -20.30 -17.19
C ARG A 879 -5.26 -20.37 -15.88
N ALA A 880 -5.42 -21.56 -15.31
CA ALA A 880 -6.20 -21.79 -14.09
C ALA A 880 -5.31 -21.75 -12.85
N LYS A 881 -5.59 -20.84 -11.91
CA LYS A 881 -4.87 -20.80 -10.64
C LYS A 881 -5.41 -21.85 -9.66
N ARG A 882 -6.74 -21.98 -9.51
CA ARG A 882 -7.35 -22.77 -8.44
C ARG A 882 -8.28 -23.89 -8.90
N HIS A 883 -9.17 -23.59 -9.84
CA HIS A 883 -10.16 -24.54 -10.35
C HIS A 883 -10.06 -24.66 -11.86
N LEU A 884 -9.90 -25.88 -12.35
CA LEU A 884 -9.85 -26.20 -13.77
C LEU A 884 -10.94 -27.23 -14.10
N TYR A 885 -11.78 -26.89 -15.07
CA TYR A 885 -12.80 -27.77 -15.63
C TYR A 885 -12.47 -28.01 -17.10
N ILE A 886 -12.24 -29.25 -17.49
CA ILE A 886 -11.92 -29.64 -18.87
C ILE A 886 -13.12 -30.42 -19.40
N LEU A 887 -13.83 -29.84 -20.38
CA LEU A 887 -15.07 -30.37 -20.94
C LEU A 887 -14.83 -30.80 -22.40
N LYS A 888 -14.94 -32.11 -22.67
CA LYS A 888 -14.74 -32.68 -24.00
C LYS A 888 -16.10 -33.07 -24.59
N ALA A 889 -16.43 -32.56 -25.77
CA ALA A 889 -17.65 -32.99 -26.46
C ALA A 889 -17.50 -34.38 -27.09
N SER A 890 -18.58 -35.17 -27.07
CA SER A 890 -18.71 -36.35 -27.92
C SER A 890 -18.76 -35.93 -29.39
N VAL A 891 -17.99 -36.65 -30.23
CA VAL A 891 -17.89 -36.43 -31.69
C VAL A 891 -19.15 -36.89 -32.39
#